data_AF-A0A2H0L6S4-F1
#
_entry.id   AF-A0A2H0L6S4-F1
#
_cell.length_a   1.000
_cell.length_b   1.000
_cell.length_c   1.000
_cell.angle_alpha   90.00
_cell.angle_beta   90.00
_cell.angle_gamma   90.00
#
_symmetry.space_group_name_H-M   'P 1'
#
loop_
_entity.id
_entity.type
_entity.pdbx_description
1 polymer ?
#
loop_
_entity_poly.entity_id
_entity_poly.type
_entity_poly.pdbx_seq_one_letter_code
_entity_poly.pdbx_strand_id
1 'polypeptide(L)'
;LLKKKVDSGKAEDYKDAEEKTEEEYFKMLMDARELDAKNLSVNEVRASQWREILNNTPESKHKSLALKLIESGQGKYVTYYINDFKNLDQEVALKLIDARMSYYVIHNIGNFKNLNELVALKIFNEGTAKRDALFDVLDKFPDSVKSTILLKYIDGPITASRIVNRELYRFHNLDKHVLIKLMDLGKYENYEDELISKLDRFKGLDNEVALKFIEMPTSYGIRQLCRVLDKFHGLLDKTIALKLINNNKHILVWENFDKFQGISDDKEMQLSLITSRNLPAIEIMQNSDRFTKITHKEIALRLLDTYGETNDFIDKNITIFSFADDAFLDSVEKLNLKPSEFLLSEGIIGEKDELNESDFKKIYENLGTADARWKDEQNITGPFEQGAEYFGYQKMFEYLNRDGLSRHDGLHNFRRICEVAQSSGLPPQEFYNNILNQAQKDDSVYGQGTAHHKLNNLVDSINLDFEEIIKDGRQYPNIKKLQELLGDLDSPKKIFESWKNLKKYEEICELLQRKEILDQLQSLKKEGKEKLYAYVETLAFHPNISMEKVMEFWKEPERFLEIMDTHTPREVQNRKKPSNYVEFPHLDLTAEELVDALVEGDYDKLQVFKPMEIEYRIAESGTGKQKTNLPELIYQAVGKRSEGIAGEAKDPKKTFGKLTKLFKTRGIKLVDFLKSADIEKEFPKVSEFRNEIDEILMNEQFGMKSAKKETEQYRAKINLKSDPDGVVAGNDTACCMPFGSGKNNVYTFNPICSLFTVQRKTAEGQWRTVAQSVLTKNKDIKQNISELRDKLENTGVKMHEVVNEEILRGKKGVIVCDNIEVAQNFKSHSRMEETIKTIYTDFFQEYLQRFGDEDNLEKNKIPVGKGYTDALTGLPEIENTFIPEAPVGYSDNLHEKAYLLDIEKGEIDKKMIVGKKISIQEIKKIKQDEIKLPKGVSYLTFQDTLPVAYIEGKAYKENESLMEYLHNMENALIAKDVNNAAKGRPNMSLKYTDDKGKVRGYVLAYEGKLGPGYYDQENDESSMDDEPVIYISDLASDGNPRAGGSLILGFVETYKRNYIDKDNPMPILAQLREQTSYQIIVKQLKKLTKDTGMKFEMEEIGTYKVGNDTMHEVFIYPE
;
A
#
# COMPACT_ATOMS: atom_id res chain seq x y z
N LEU A 1 77.56 -60.88 -0.19
CA LEU A 1 78.47 -61.87 0.43
C LEU A 1 78.79 -61.62 1.91
N LEU A 2 78.04 -60.79 2.66
CA LEU A 2 78.10 -60.76 4.14
C LEU A 2 76.69 -60.86 4.79
N LYS A 3 75.77 -61.55 4.13
CA LYS A 3 74.60 -62.22 4.74
C LYS A 3 75.03 -63.54 5.43
N LYS A 4 76.31 -63.69 5.80
CA LYS A 4 76.90 -64.96 6.28
C LYS A 4 77.63 -64.85 7.62
N LYS A 5 77.38 -63.78 8.41
CA LYS A 5 77.96 -63.60 9.74
C LYS A 5 76.95 -63.17 10.81
N VAL A 6 75.68 -63.55 10.64
CA VAL A 6 74.65 -63.43 11.70
C VAL A 6 74.70 -64.62 12.70
N ASP A 7 75.42 -65.70 12.42
CA ASP A 7 75.25 -66.96 13.18
C ASP A 7 76.27 -67.24 14.31
N SER A 8 76.55 -66.32 15.24
CA SER A 8 77.27 -66.73 16.47
C SER A 8 76.90 -65.97 17.75
N GLY A 9 75.63 -65.59 17.92
CA GLY A 9 75.15 -65.02 19.18
C GLY A 9 75.37 -65.94 20.39
N LYS A 10 75.78 -65.36 21.52
CA LYS A 10 75.47 -65.81 22.89
C LYS A 10 75.54 -64.63 23.87
N ALA A 11 74.41 -64.33 24.50
CA ALA A 11 74.29 -63.65 25.79
C ALA A 11 73.66 -64.68 26.75
N GLU A 12 74.19 -64.82 27.96
CA GLU A 12 73.69 -65.76 28.98
C GLU A 12 72.68 -65.09 29.95
N ASP A 13 71.80 -65.93 30.50
CA ASP A 13 70.57 -65.72 31.27
C ASP A 13 70.71 -65.04 32.65
N TYR A 14 69.63 -64.37 33.10
CA TYR A 14 69.38 -64.04 34.51
C TYR A 14 67.97 -64.51 34.94
N LYS A 15 67.89 -65.64 35.64
CA LYS A 15 66.74 -66.03 36.47
C LYS A 15 67.27 -66.71 37.73
N ASP A 16 67.03 -66.10 38.89
CA ASP A 16 66.63 -66.77 40.15
C ASP A 16 66.26 -65.73 41.24
N ALA A 17 65.42 -66.17 42.18
CA ALA A 17 64.47 -65.39 42.98
C ALA A 17 64.90 -65.09 44.43
N GLU A 18 64.70 -63.82 44.86
CA GLU A 18 64.56 -63.31 46.25
C GLU A 18 63.82 -61.94 46.14
N GLU A 19 62.91 -61.60 47.05
CA GLU A 19 62.02 -60.41 46.94
C GLU A 19 62.82 -59.11 47.14
N LYS A 20 63.22 -58.50 46.03
CA LYS A 20 64.12 -57.35 46.02
C LYS A 20 63.50 -56.13 46.70
N THR A 21 64.32 -55.38 47.42
CA THR A 21 63.98 -54.07 48.00
C THR A 21 63.80 -53.03 46.90
N GLU A 22 63.10 -51.93 47.21
CA GLU A 22 62.93 -50.82 46.23
C GLU A 22 64.29 -50.28 45.76
N GLU A 23 65.29 -50.28 46.64
CA GLU A 23 66.66 -49.84 46.33
C GLU A 23 67.35 -50.78 45.35
N GLU A 24 67.11 -52.09 45.49
CA GLU A 24 67.65 -53.09 44.56
C GLU A 24 66.96 -53.01 43.20
N TYR A 25 65.64 -52.80 43.14
CA TYR A 25 64.95 -52.56 41.87
C TYR A 25 65.43 -51.26 41.21
N PHE A 26 65.58 -50.18 41.98
CA PHE A 26 66.15 -48.93 41.48
C PHE A 26 67.56 -49.16 40.91
N LYS A 27 68.42 -49.85 41.64
CA LYS A 27 69.78 -50.19 41.20
C LYS A 27 69.76 -51.03 39.93
N MET A 28 68.91 -52.05 39.84
CA MET A 28 68.77 -52.88 38.62
C MET A 28 68.37 -52.06 37.40
N LEU A 29 67.45 -51.11 37.55
CA LEU A 29 67.06 -50.21 36.46
C LEU A 29 68.23 -49.29 36.05
N MET A 30 69.01 -48.81 37.02
CA MET A 30 70.19 -47.99 36.75
C MET A 30 71.34 -48.76 36.08
N ASP A 31 71.53 -50.03 36.46
CA ASP A 31 72.53 -50.92 35.83
C ASP A 31 72.11 -51.25 34.39
N ALA A 32 70.83 -51.58 34.17
CA ALA A 32 70.28 -51.80 32.83
C ALA A 32 70.49 -50.57 31.92
N ARG A 33 70.35 -49.36 32.47
CA ARG A 33 70.63 -48.10 31.77
C ARG A 33 72.10 -47.96 31.37
N GLU A 34 73.06 -48.31 32.24
CA GLU A 34 74.48 -48.18 31.92
C GLU A 34 74.94 -49.14 30.82
N LEU A 35 74.34 -50.33 30.77
CA LEU A 35 74.50 -51.28 29.67
C LEU A 35 73.93 -50.72 28.35
N ASP A 36 72.77 -50.06 28.39
CA ASP A 36 72.15 -49.40 27.23
C ASP A 36 73.00 -48.26 26.64
N ALA A 37 73.77 -47.53 27.48
CA ALA A 37 74.61 -46.44 27.04
C ALA A 37 75.88 -46.89 26.27
N LYS A 38 76.29 -48.17 26.39
CA LYS A 38 77.58 -48.67 25.86
C LYS A 38 77.50 -49.43 24.52
N ASN A 39 76.31 -49.80 24.03
CA ASN A 39 76.15 -50.54 22.77
C ASN A 39 75.20 -49.81 21.80
N LEU A 40 75.64 -49.50 20.57
CA LEU A 40 74.97 -48.57 19.64
C LEU A 40 74.11 -49.20 18.51
N SER A 41 73.85 -50.51 18.49
CA SER A 41 72.82 -51.09 17.60
C SER A 41 71.91 -52.13 18.28
N VAL A 42 70.61 -52.12 17.90
CA VAL A 42 69.46 -52.98 18.29
C VAL A 42 68.48 -52.36 19.31
N ASN A 43 67.54 -51.53 18.85
CA ASN A 43 66.51 -50.90 19.71
C ASN A 43 65.40 -51.85 20.20
N GLU A 44 65.20 -53.02 19.60
CA GLU A 44 64.08 -53.91 19.98
C GLU A 44 64.40 -54.86 21.15
N VAL A 45 65.68 -55.15 21.41
CA VAL A 45 66.12 -55.98 22.57
C VAL A 45 66.27 -55.15 23.85
N ARG A 46 66.30 -53.81 23.74
CA ARG A 46 66.59 -52.87 24.85
C ARG A 46 65.36 -52.52 25.68
N ALA A 47 64.20 -52.42 25.04
CA ALA A 47 62.92 -52.14 25.72
C ALA A 47 62.38 -53.33 26.54
N SER A 48 62.91 -54.55 26.35
CA SER A 48 62.42 -55.74 27.04
C SER A 48 62.93 -55.86 28.48
N GLN A 49 64.17 -55.47 28.79
CA GLN A 49 64.74 -55.63 30.14
C GLN A 49 64.14 -54.66 31.16
N TRP A 50 63.99 -53.38 30.82
CA TRP A 50 63.33 -52.39 31.70
C TRP A 50 61.89 -52.79 32.02
N ARG A 51 61.13 -53.22 31.00
CA ARG A 51 59.76 -53.72 31.19
C ARG A 51 59.72 -54.99 32.03
N GLU A 52 60.67 -55.90 31.84
CA GLU A 52 60.76 -57.11 32.66
C GLU A 52 61.04 -56.79 34.13
N ILE A 53 61.94 -55.85 34.42
CA ILE A 53 62.22 -55.42 35.80
C ILE A 53 60.99 -54.76 36.42
N LEU A 54 60.32 -53.86 35.69
CA LEU A 54 59.10 -53.19 36.16
C LEU A 54 57.94 -54.18 36.36
N ASN A 55 57.73 -55.13 35.45
CA ASN A 55 56.69 -56.15 35.58
C ASN A 55 56.93 -57.09 36.78
N ASN A 56 58.20 -57.29 37.15
CA ASN A 56 58.58 -58.06 38.33
C ASN A 56 58.63 -57.20 39.62
N THR A 57 58.37 -55.91 39.54
CA THR A 57 58.27 -55.03 40.71
C THR A 57 56.84 -55.08 41.27
N PRO A 58 56.64 -55.23 42.60
CA PRO A 58 55.29 -55.16 43.17
C PRO A 58 54.62 -53.80 42.95
N GLU A 59 53.36 -53.79 42.49
CA GLU A 59 52.62 -52.55 42.18
C GLU A 59 52.58 -51.54 43.34
N SER A 60 52.61 -52.02 44.59
CA SER A 60 52.63 -51.19 45.80
C SER A 60 53.89 -50.33 45.92
N LYS A 61 55.00 -50.72 45.26
CA LYS A 61 56.28 -49.99 45.24
C LYS A 61 56.42 -49.08 44.02
N HIS A 62 55.49 -49.12 43.05
CA HIS A 62 55.60 -48.36 41.80
C HIS A 62 55.60 -46.84 42.04
N LYS A 63 54.76 -46.33 42.95
CA LYS A 63 54.71 -44.89 43.29
C LYS A 63 56.05 -44.40 43.86
N SER A 64 56.54 -45.04 44.92
CA SER A 64 57.78 -44.63 45.61
C SER A 64 59.00 -44.76 44.69
N LEU A 65 59.07 -45.84 43.91
CA LEU A 65 60.12 -46.04 42.91
C LEU A 65 60.10 -44.95 41.83
N ALA A 66 58.92 -44.56 41.33
CA ALA A 66 58.79 -43.47 40.36
C ALA A 66 59.29 -42.13 40.94
N LEU A 67 58.94 -41.82 42.20
CA LEU A 67 59.41 -40.61 42.88
C LEU A 67 60.94 -40.60 43.01
N LYS A 68 61.56 -41.71 43.46
CA LYS A 68 63.03 -41.82 43.54
C LYS A 68 63.71 -41.66 42.18
N LEU A 69 63.16 -42.25 41.12
CA LEU A 69 63.67 -42.07 39.76
C LEU A 69 63.61 -40.61 39.31
N ILE A 70 62.55 -39.88 39.64
CA ILE A 70 62.45 -38.45 39.30
C ILE A 70 63.49 -37.65 40.09
N GLU A 71 63.59 -37.88 41.40
CA GLU A 71 64.50 -37.14 42.30
C GLU A 71 65.98 -37.37 41.99
N SER A 72 66.33 -38.55 41.48
CA SER A 72 67.67 -38.88 40.98
C SER A 72 67.95 -38.40 39.54
N GLY A 73 67.07 -37.57 38.97
CA GLY A 73 67.20 -37.00 37.63
C GLY A 73 66.88 -37.96 36.48
N GLN A 74 66.25 -39.10 36.78
CA GLN A 74 65.88 -40.16 35.82
C GLN A 74 64.41 -40.13 35.42
N GLY A 75 63.71 -39.01 35.65
CA GLY A 75 62.28 -38.86 35.33
C GLY A 75 61.91 -39.23 33.88
N LYS A 76 62.83 -39.06 32.91
CA LYS A 76 62.61 -39.42 31.50
C LYS A 76 62.30 -40.91 31.30
N TYR A 77 62.81 -41.77 32.16
CA TYR A 77 62.54 -43.21 32.12
C TYR A 77 61.17 -43.53 32.73
N VAL A 78 60.80 -42.82 33.80
CA VAL A 78 59.43 -42.90 34.36
C VAL A 78 58.41 -42.52 33.29
N THR A 79 58.68 -41.47 32.50
CA THR A 79 57.78 -41.07 31.42
C THR A 79 57.77 -42.04 30.24
N TYR A 80 58.92 -42.66 29.91
CA TYR A 80 59.01 -43.62 28.81
C TYR A 80 58.25 -44.92 29.10
N TYR A 81 58.26 -45.37 30.36
CA TYR A 81 57.59 -46.59 30.84
C TYR A 81 56.33 -46.30 31.67
N ILE A 82 55.73 -45.12 31.51
CA ILE A 82 54.66 -44.63 32.39
C ILE A 82 53.41 -45.52 32.45
N ASN A 83 53.13 -46.28 31.39
CA ASN A 83 52.01 -47.23 31.32
C ASN A 83 52.27 -48.54 32.10
N ASP A 84 53.54 -48.84 32.35
CA ASP A 84 53.98 -50.01 33.11
C ASP A 84 53.96 -49.72 34.62
N PHE A 85 54.05 -48.43 35.02
CA PHE A 85 53.82 -48.00 36.40
C PHE A 85 52.34 -48.10 36.81
N LYS A 86 52.10 -48.40 38.09
CA LYS A 86 50.76 -48.54 38.67
C LYS A 86 50.61 -47.62 39.87
N ASN A 87 49.37 -47.18 40.14
CA ASN A 87 49.01 -46.34 41.28
C ASN A 87 49.78 -45.01 41.36
N LEU A 88 50.05 -44.38 40.22
CA LEU A 88 50.55 -43.00 40.21
C LEU A 88 49.42 -42.06 40.66
N ASP A 89 49.77 -40.99 41.36
CA ASP A 89 48.81 -40.01 41.90
C ASP A 89 49.28 -38.57 41.64
N GLN A 90 48.51 -37.60 42.16
CA GLN A 90 48.80 -36.17 42.02
C GLN A 90 50.22 -35.79 42.44
N GLU A 91 50.82 -36.46 43.43
CA GLU A 91 52.14 -36.11 43.93
C GLU A 91 53.22 -36.43 42.90
N VAL A 92 53.14 -37.61 42.27
CA VAL A 92 54.01 -38.00 41.16
C VAL A 92 53.81 -37.07 39.97
N ALA A 93 52.57 -36.72 39.64
CA ALA A 93 52.26 -35.78 38.56
C ALA A 93 52.92 -34.41 38.79
N LEU A 94 52.79 -33.85 39.99
CA LEU A 94 53.39 -32.57 40.37
C LEU A 94 54.93 -32.61 40.25
N LYS A 95 55.56 -33.69 40.74
CA LYS A 95 57.02 -33.86 40.65
C LYS A 95 57.51 -33.96 39.20
N LEU A 96 56.79 -34.67 38.33
CA LEU A 96 57.09 -34.73 36.90
C LEU A 96 56.92 -33.36 36.22
N ILE A 97 55.87 -32.61 36.57
CA ILE A 97 55.65 -31.25 36.08
C ILE A 97 56.81 -30.34 36.50
N ASP A 98 57.20 -30.38 37.78
CA ASP A 98 58.32 -29.58 38.31
C ASP A 98 59.65 -29.96 37.64
N ALA A 99 59.82 -31.22 37.21
CA ALA A 99 60.93 -31.69 36.38
C ALA A 99 60.82 -31.32 34.89
N ARG A 100 59.88 -30.43 34.51
CA ARG A 100 59.59 -29.99 33.12
C ARG A 100 59.08 -31.10 32.20
N MET A 101 58.45 -32.15 32.76
CA MET A 101 57.93 -33.31 32.03
C MET A 101 56.39 -33.35 31.93
N SER A 102 55.72 -32.21 32.08
CA SER A 102 54.26 -32.08 32.01
C SER A 102 53.62 -32.66 30.74
N TYR A 103 54.35 -32.66 29.60
CA TYR A 103 53.89 -33.28 28.35
C TYR A 103 53.45 -34.73 28.57
N TYR A 104 54.29 -35.50 29.25
CA TYR A 104 54.06 -36.92 29.46
C TYR A 104 52.97 -37.16 30.50
N VAL A 105 52.81 -36.24 31.47
CA VAL A 105 51.71 -36.26 32.43
C VAL A 105 50.37 -36.09 31.70
N ILE A 106 50.26 -35.11 30.80
CA ILE A 106 49.03 -34.86 30.03
C ILE A 106 48.69 -36.05 29.12
N HIS A 107 49.65 -36.54 28.33
CA HIS A 107 49.42 -37.65 27.40
C HIS A 107 49.10 -38.99 28.09
N ASN A 108 49.38 -39.11 29.39
CA ASN A 108 49.10 -40.30 30.18
C ASN A 108 48.28 -39.96 31.43
N ILE A 109 47.41 -38.94 31.34
CA ILE A 109 46.68 -38.40 32.49
C ILE A 109 45.86 -39.49 33.21
N GLY A 110 45.38 -40.48 32.47
CA GLY A 110 44.56 -41.58 32.99
C GLY A 110 45.30 -42.55 33.91
N ASN A 111 46.64 -42.51 33.92
CA ASN A 111 47.45 -43.31 34.84
C ASN A 111 47.56 -42.66 36.23
N PHE A 112 47.15 -41.40 36.38
CA PHE A 112 47.20 -40.67 37.65
C PHE A 112 45.83 -40.63 38.32
N LYS A 113 45.80 -40.96 39.61
CA LYS A 113 44.59 -40.89 40.45
C LYS A 113 44.56 -39.60 41.27
N ASN A 114 43.34 -39.17 41.64
CA ASN A 114 43.08 -38.06 42.57
C ASN A 114 43.72 -36.72 42.14
N LEU A 115 43.64 -36.39 40.85
CA LEU A 115 44.13 -35.11 40.33
C LEU A 115 43.30 -33.94 40.87
N ASN A 116 43.97 -32.92 41.41
CA ASN A 116 43.34 -31.77 42.04
C ASN A 116 43.53 -30.46 41.26
N GLU A 117 42.94 -29.37 41.76
CA GLU A 117 43.05 -28.03 41.17
C GLU A 117 44.50 -27.58 40.98
N LEU A 118 45.39 -27.88 41.94
CA LEU A 118 46.79 -27.46 41.90
C LEU A 118 47.53 -28.08 40.71
N VAL A 119 47.28 -29.35 40.39
CA VAL A 119 47.87 -30.01 39.21
C VAL A 119 47.43 -29.28 37.94
N ALA A 120 46.12 -29.04 37.77
CA ALA A 120 45.58 -28.36 36.60
C ALA A 120 46.15 -26.94 36.47
N LEU A 121 46.21 -26.16 37.56
CA LEU A 121 46.77 -24.82 37.56
C LEU A 121 48.26 -24.79 37.21
N LYS A 122 49.06 -25.74 37.71
CA LYS A 122 50.48 -25.81 37.33
C LYS A 122 50.64 -26.06 35.83
N ILE A 123 49.95 -27.06 35.27
CA ILE A 123 49.98 -27.35 33.82
C ILE A 123 49.52 -26.12 33.02
N PHE A 124 48.43 -25.49 33.45
CA PHE A 124 47.87 -24.31 32.81
C PHE A 124 48.87 -23.13 32.78
N ASN A 125 49.72 -22.97 33.78
CA ASN A 125 50.66 -21.85 33.86
C ASN A 125 51.96 -22.06 33.06
N GLU A 126 52.25 -23.25 32.54
CA GLU A 126 53.50 -23.53 31.81
C GLU A 126 53.57 -22.95 30.39
N GLY A 127 52.44 -22.47 29.85
CA GLY A 127 52.37 -21.80 28.55
C GLY A 127 51.26 -22.34 27.65
N THR A 128 51.03 -21.68 26.51
CA THR A 128 49.87 -21.91 25.65
C THR A 128 49.72 -23.36 25.18
N ALA A 129 50.81 -24.00 24.71
CA ALA A 129 50.76 -25.39 24.25
C ALA A 129 50.34 -26.39 25.35
N LYS A 130 50.65 -26.08 26.62
CA LYS A 130 50.23 -26.91 27.77
C LYS A 130 48.81 -26.65 28.20
N ARG A 131 48.35 -25.40 28.08
CA ARG A 131 46.93 -25.04 28.29
C ARG A 131 46.02 -25.79 27.33
N ASP A 132 46.34 -25.75 26.04
CA ASP A 132 45.51 -26.43 25.03
C ASP A 132 45.47 -27.95 25.27
N ALA A 133 46.63 -28.56 25.56
CA ALA A 133 46.69 -29.98 25.88
C ALA A 133 45.97 -30.34 27.20
N LEU A 134 45.91 -29.42 28.18
CA LEU A 134 45.12 -29.59 29.41
C LEU A 134 43.61 -29.62 29.11
N PHE A 135 43.13 -28.78 28.18
CA PHE A 135 41.72 -28.78 27.79
C PHE A 135 41.28 -30.10 27.12
N ASP A 136 42.19 -30.83 26.48
CA ASP A 136 41.92 -32.16 25.92
C ASP A 136 41.71 -33.24 26.99
N VAL A 137 42.11 -32.98 28.23
CA VAL A 137 42.05 -33.95 29.34
C VAL A 137 41.31 -33.44 30.58
N LEU A 138 40.67 -32.27 30.48
CA LEU A 138 40.05 -31.60 31.63
C LEU A 138 38.81 -32.35 32.14
N ASP A 139 38.24 -33.24 31.32
CA ASP A 139 37.14 -34.14 31.71
C ASP A 139 37.54 -35.10 32.84
N LYS A 140 38.83 -35.39 33.00
CA LYS A 140 39.38 -36.23 34.09
C LYS A 140 39.49 -35.52 35.45
N PHE A 141 39.19 -34.22 35.51
CA PHE A 141 39.16 -33.43 36.75
C PHE A 141 37.71 -33.28 37.28
N PRO A 142 37.52 -32.94 38.58
CA PRO A 142 36.19 -32.62 39.13
C PRO A 142 35.56 -31.35 38.52
N ASP A 143 34.22 -31.27 38.45
CA ASP A 143 33.49 -30.15 37.82
C ASP A 143 33.79 -28.77 38.44
N SER A 144 34.07 -28.72 39.75
CA SER A 144 34.51 -27.50 40.43
C SER A 144 35.85 -27.00 39.87
N VAL A 145 36.80 -27.91 39.63
CA VAL A 145 38.10 -27.58 39.04
C VAL A 145 37.93 -27.11 37.59
N LYS A 146 37.06 -27.76 36.80
CA LYS A 146 36.76 -27.34 35.43
C LYS A 146 36.27 -25.88 35.39
N SER A 147 35.33 -25.54 36.28
CA SER A 147 34.78 -24.19 36.39
C SER A 147 35.85 -23.16 36.80
N THR A 148 36.71 -23.50 37.78
CA THR A 148 37.82 -22.63 38.20
C THR A 148 38.84 -22.39 37.08
N ILE A 149 39.24 -23.42 36.34
CA ILE A 149 40.17 -23.30 35.22
C ILE A 149 39.56 -22.46 34.10
N LEU A 150 38.27 -22.65 33.77
CA LEU A 150 37.58 -21.84 32.78
C LEU A 150 37.48 -20.37 33.20
N LEU A 151 37.10 -20.07 34.44
CA LEU A 151 37.06 -18.68 34.95
C LEU A 151 38.41 -17.98 34.83
N LYS A 152 39.50 -18.70 35.14
CA LYS A 152 40.87 -18.20 35.04
C LYS A 152 41.33 -18.05 33.59
N TYR A 153 40.83 -18.91 32.69
CA TYR A 153 41.09 -18.78 31.26
C TYR A 153 40.36 -17.57 30.67
N ILE A 154 39.12 -17.29 31.09
CA ILE A 154 38.34 -16.11 30.72
C ILE A 154 39.06 -14.79 31.11
N ASP A 155 39.79 -14.75 32.22
CA ASP A 155 40.55 -13.56 32.66
C ASP A 155 41.79 -13.24 31.80
N GLY A 156 42.09 -14.04 30.79
CA GLY A 156 43.19 -13.80 29.84
C GLY A 156 42.85 -12.78 28.74
N PRO A 157 43.86 -12.22 28.03
CA PRO A 157 43.66 -11.08 27.12
C PRO A 157 42.76 -11.31 25.89
N ILE A 158 42.51 -12.56 25.46
CA ILE A 158 41.63 -12.91 24.32
C ILE A 158 41.15 -14.37 24.50
N THR A 159 40.01 -14.61 25.17
CA THR A 159 39.60 -16.01 25.47
C THR A 159 38.11 -16.31 25.46
N ALA A 160 37.19 -15.36 25.61
CA ALA A 160 35.80 -15.71 25.87
C ALA A 160 35.08 -16.29 24.63
N SER A 161 35.18 -15.66 23.46
CA SER A 161 34.71 -16.21 22.17
C SER A 161 35.32 -17.58 21.85
N ARG A 162 36.61 -17.77 22.14
CA ARG A 162 37.29 -19.05 21.95
C ARG A 162 36.69 -20.13 22.86
N ILE A 163 36.43 -19.81 24.13
CA ILE A 163 35.82 -20.73 25.08
C ILE A 163 34.42 -21.13 24.61
N VAL A 164 33.60 -20.16 24.21
CA VAL A 164 32.23 -20.42 23.75
C VAL A 164 32.21 -21.32 22.52
N ASN A 165 33.04 -21.02 21.53
CA ASN A 165 33.04 -21.72 20.25
C ASN A 165 33.77 -23.08 20.29
N ARG A 166 34.82 -23.21 21.11
CA ARG A 166 35.72 -24.39 21.07
C ARG A 166 35.80 -25.22 22.34
N GLU A 167 35.45 -24.68 23.49
CA GLU A 167 35.70 -25.40 24.75
C GLU A 167 34.38 -25.84 25.40
N LEU A 168 33.33 -25.01 25.37
CA LEU A 168 32.08 -25.29 26.08
C LEU A 168 31.39 -26.62 25.69
N TYR A 169 31.57 -27.13 24.47
CA TYR A 169 30.97 -28.41 24.06
C TYR A 169 31.48 -29.61 24.87
N ARG A 170 32.65 -29.48 25.52
CA ARG A 170 33.31 -30.54 26.29
C ARG A 170 32.83 -30.64 27.74
N PHE A 171 32.00 -29.69 28.18
CA PHE A 171 31.59 -29.55 29.58
C PHE A 171 30.10 -29.75 29.79
N HIS A 172 29.75 -30.22 30.98
CA HIS A 172 28.39 -30.32 31.51
C HIS A 172 28.39 -29.87 32.99
N ASN A 173 27.24 -29.48 33.52
CA ASN A 173 27.06 -29.05 34.92
C ASN A 173 27.96 -27.89 35.38
N LEU A 174 28.33 -26.99 34.46
CA LEU A 174 29.10 -25.79 34.76
C LEU A 174 28.31 -24.83 35.67
N ASP A 175 29.02 -24.17 36.58
CA ASP A 175 28.40 -23.23 37.50
C ASP A 175 27.92 -21.93 36.80
N LYS A 176 26.80 -21.35 37.27
CA LYS A 176 26.21 -20.11 36.71
C LYS A 176 27.18 -18.92 36.66
N HIS A 177 28.17 -18.85 37.54
CA HIS A 177 29.13 -17.74 37.54
C HIS A 177 30.00 -17.73 36.27
N VAL A 178 30.25 -18.89 35.65
CA VAL A 178 30.93 -18.97 34.35
C VAL A 178 30.05 -18.35 33.26
N LEU A 179 28.75 -18.68 33.26
CA LEU A 179 27.77 -18.13 32.31
C LEU A 179 27.67 -16.62 32.45
N ILE A 180 27.48 -16.11 33.67
CA ILE A 180 27.35 -14.67 33.93
C ILE A 180 28.58 -13.91 33.44
N LYS A 181 29.79 -14.44 33.71
CA LYS A 181 31.04 -13.82 33.25
C LYS A 181 31.17 -13.80 31.72
N LEU A 182 30.75 -14.87 31.04
CA LEU A 182 30.70 -14.91 29.58
C LEU A 182 29.63 -13.95 29.02
N MET A 183 28.47 -13.81 29.67
CA MET A 183 27.45 -12.84 29.25
C MET A 183 27.93 -11.39 29.41
N ASP A 184 28.64 -11.08 30.49
CA ASP A 184 29.19 -9.74 30.73
C ASP A 184 30.26 -9.36 29.69
N LEU A 185 31.06 -10.32 29.21
CA LEU A 185 32.06 -10.12 28.17
C LEU A 185 31.49 -10.17 26.74
N GLY A 186 30.46 -10.99 26.50
CA GLY A 186 29.84 -11.22 25.19
C GLY A 186 29.38 -9.93 24.51
N LYS A 187 28.98 -8.92 25.31
CA LYS A 187 28.63 -7.56 24.86
C LYS A 187 29.73 -6.88 24.02
N TYR A 188 30.99 -7.32 24.14
CA TYR A 188 32.15 -6.77 23.44
C TYR A 188 32.73 -7.73 22.37
N GLU A 189 32.30 -8.99 22.32
CA GLU A 189 32.94 -10.06 21.54
C GLU A 189 32.00 -10.80 20.57
N ASN A 190 30.69 -10.48 20.51
CA ASN A 190 29.71 -10.97 19.52
C ASN A 190 29.55 -12.51 19.42
N TYR A 191 29.40 -13.23 20.55
CA TYR A 191 29.18 -14.69 20.56
C TYR A 191 27.90 -15.14 21.30
N GLU A 192 26.97 -14.22 21.57
CA GLU A 192 25.86 -14.45 22.49
C GLU A 192 24.91 -15.57 22.04
N ASP A 193 24.56 -15.65 20.76
CA ASP A 193 23.70 -16.73 20.23
C ASP A 193 24.32 -18.12 20.45
N GLU A 194 25.64 -18.24 20.26
CA GLU A 194 26.36 -19.50 20.44
C GLU A 194 26.44 -19.91 21.91
N LEU A 195 26.55 -18.95 22.83
CA LEU A 195 26.49 -19.18 24.28
C LEU A 195 25.09 -19.64 24.70
N ILE A 196 24.04 -18.99 24.18
CA ILE A 196 22.64 -19.30 24.48
C ILE A 196 22.29 -20.73 24.04
N SER A 197 22.81 -21.18 22.90
CA SER A 197 22.63 -22.56 22.42
C SER A 197 23.16 -23.62 23.40
N LYS A 198 24.07 -23.25 24.31
CA LYS A 198 24.76 -24.14 25.26
C LYS A 198 24.33 -23.93 26.72
N LEU A 199 23.19 -23.27 26.96
CA LEU A 199 22.71 -23.06 28.34
C LEU A 199 22.45 -24.36 29.11
N ASP A 200 22.16 -25.47 28.42
CA ASP A 200 22.01 -26.80 29.02
C ASP A 200 23.31 -27.33 29.66
N ARG A 201 24.45 -26.70 29.35
CA ARG A 201 25.74 -27.03 29.98
C ARG A 201 25.90 -26.43 31.37
N PHE A 202 25.03 -25.50 31.76
CA PHE A 202 25.10 -24.78 33.03
C PHE A 202 24.02 -25.22 34.01
N LYS A 203 24.31 -25.09 35.30
CA LYS A 203 23.35 -25.28 36.42
C LYS A 203 23.14 -23.98 37.18
N GLY A 204 22.01 -23.85 37.85
CA GLY A 204 21.68 -22.69 38.68
C GLY A 204 21.14 -21.50 37.87
N LEU A 205 20.26 -21.76 36.90
CA LEU A 205 19.56 -20.70 36.16
C LEU A 205 18.44 -20.11 37.04
N ASP A 206 18.68 -18.93 37.61
CA ASP A 206 17.78 -18.26 38.57
C ASP A 206 17.53 -16.77 38.17
N ASN A 207 16.90 -16.00 39.07
CA ASN A 207 16.60 -14.57 38.86
C ASN A 207 17.81 -13.75 38.43
N GLU A 208 19.00 -14.05 38.96
CA GLU A 208 20.21 -13.30 38.64
C GLU A 208 20.59 -13.46 37.16
N VAL A 209 20.48 -14.69 36.65
CA VAL A 209 20.72 -14.98 35.23
C VAL A 209 19.63 -14.35 34.36
N ALA A 210 18.36 -14.42 34.76
CA ALA A 210 17.26 -13.81 34.01
C ALA A 210 17.39 -12.27 33.92
N LEU A 211 17.85 -11.62 34.99
CA LEU A 211 18.14 -10.19 35.00
C LEU A 211 19.23 -9.83 33.99
N LYS A 212 20.29 -10.66 33.88
CA LYS A 212 21.35 -10.42 32.89
C LYS A 212 20.83 -10.41 31.46
N PHE A 213 19.85 -11.24 31.12
CA PHE A 213 19.17 -11.17 29.82
C PHE A 213 18.36 -9.89 29.63
N ILE A 214 17.64 -9.44 30.67
CA ILE A 214 16.81 -8.22 30.60
C ILE A 214 17.66 -6.95 30.53
N GLU A 215 18.84 -6.94 31.16
CA GLU A 215 19.79 -5.82 31.17
C GLU A 215 20.64 -5.71 29.90
N MET A 216 20.47 -6.60 28.92
CA MET A 216 21.14 -6.44 27.64
C MET A 216 20.54 -5.25 26.88
N PRO A 217 21.38 -4.41 26.23
CA PRO A 217 20.87 -3.33 25.40
C PRO A 217 20.04 -3.92 24.25
N THR A 218 18.96 -3.21 23.88
CA THR A 218 17.97 -3.61 22.85
C THR A 218 17.03 -4.76 23.26
N SER A 219 15.97 -4.97 22.49
CA SER A 219 15.01 -6.07 22.68
C SER A 219 15.61 -7.48 22.46
N TYR A 220 16.90 -7.59 22.13
CA TYR A 220 17.60 -8.86 21.89
C TYR A 220 17.64 -9.75 23.13
N GLY A 221 18.10 -9.26 24.27
CA GLY A 221 18.22 -10.10 25.48
C GLY A 221 16.87 -10.65 25.96
N ILE A 222 15.81 -9.84 25.87
CA ILE A 222 14.43 -10.27 26.15
C ILE A 222 14.00 -11.38 25.18
N ARG A 223 14.25 -11.25 23.86
CA ARG A 223 13.94 -12.32 22.89
C ARG A 223 14.66 -13.62 23.22
N GLN A 224 15.91 -13.53 23.67
CA GLN A 224 16.68 -14.71 24.01
C GLN A 224 16.18 -15.36 25.29
N LEU A 225 15.84 -14.58 26.32
CA LEU A 225 15.19 -15.10 27.53
C LEU A 225 13.90 -15.85 27.19
N CYS A 226 13.07 -15.32 26.27
CA CYS A 226 11.86 -16.02 25.83
C CYS A 226 12.14 -17.43 25.28
N ARG A 227 13.22 -17.60 24.52
CA ARG A 227 13.57 -18.89 23.89
C ARG A 227 14.04 -19.95 24.88
N VAL A 228 14.43 -19.54 26.08
CA VAL A 228 15.09 -20.43 27.05
C VAL A 228 14.40 -20.40 28.42
N LEU A 229 13.20 -19.81 28.50
CA LEU A 229 12.44 -19.66 29.75
C LEU A 229 12.05 -21.02 30.35
N ASP A 230 11.91 -22.06 29.52
CA ASP A 230 11.72 -23.45 29.91
C ASP A 230 12.91 -24.06 30.68
N LYS A 231 14.11 -23.50 30.52
CA LYS A 231 15.31 -23.90 31.25
C LYS A 231 15.37 -23.34 32.67
N PHE A 232 14.48 -22.40 33.03
CA PHE A 232 14.36 -21.85 34.39
C PHE A 232 13.30 -22.65 35.16
N HIS A 233 13.73 -23.50 36.10
CA HIS A 233 12.84 -24.42 36.83
C HIS A 233 12.11 -23.75 38.00
N GLY A 234 11.15 -22.85 37.72
CA GLY A 234 10.22 -22.28 38.71
C GLY A 234 10.85 -21.30 39.72
N LEU A 235 12.02 -20.74 39.39
CA LEU A 235 12.81 -19.85 40.24
C LEU A 235 12.56 -18.36 39.95
N LEU A 236 11.72 -18.02 38.98
CA LEU A 236 11.48 -16.62 38.61
C LEU A 236 10.44 -15.99 39.54
N ASP A 237 10.73 -14.82 40.10
CA ASP A 237 9.80 -14.13 40.98
C ASP A 237 8.99 -13.03 40.25
N LYS A 238 8.08 -12.38 41.00
CA LYS A 238 7.27 -11.27 40.49
C LYS A 238 8.08 -10.07 39.99
N THR A 239 9.32 -9.86 40.43
CA THR A 239 10.17 -8.78 39.96
C THR A 239 10.58 -8.99 38.49
N ILE A 240 10.87 -10.22 38.10
CA ILE A 240 11.13 -10.56 36.69
C ILE A 240 9.87 -10.38 35.84
N ALA A 241 8.71 -10.84 36.34
CA ALA A 241 7.43 -10.68 35.66
C ALA A 241 7.08 -9.20 35.42
N LEU A 242 7.25 -8.33 36.43
CA LEU A 242 7.04 -6.88 36.29
C LEU A 242 7.98 -6.25 35.26
N LYS A 243 9.26 -6.64 35.24
CA LYS A 243 10.20 -6.15 34.23
C LYS A 243 9.79 -6.57 32.81
N LEU A 244 9.26 -7.77 32.63
CA LEU A 244 8.74 -8.24 31.34
C LEU A 244 7.48 -7.47 30.92
N ILE A 245 6.54 -7.23 31.85
CA ILE A 245 5.33 -6.42 31.63
C ILE A 245 5.70 -5.00 31.20
N ASN A 246 6.61 -4.33 31.91
CA ASN A 246 7.10 -2.99 31.59
C ASN A 246 7.83 -2.92 30.22
N ASN A 247 8.24 -4.07 29.66
CA ASN A 247 8.80 -4.20 28.32
C ASN A 247 7.78 -4.72 27.29
N ASN A 248 6.48 -4.60 27.57
CA ASN A 248 5.37 -5.04 26.72
C ASN A 248 5.37 -6.55 26.42
N LYS A 249 5.74 -7.41 27.39
CA LYS A 249 5.76 -8.89 27.26
C LYS A 249 4.70 -9.60 28.12
N HIS A 250 3.50 -9.04 28.18
CA HIS A 250 2.35 -9.55 28.95
C HIS A 250 1.99 -11.01 28.58
N ILE A 251 1.89 -11.31 27.28
CA ILE A 251 1.54 -12.66 26.80
C ILE A 251 2.56 -13.73 27.24
N LEU A 252 3.84 -13.37 27.33
CA LEU A 252 4.88 -14.31 27.78
C LEU A 252 4.71 -14.68 29.26
N VAL A 253 4.44 -13.66 30.09
CA VAL A 253 4.16 -13.86 31.52
C VAL A 253 2.89 -14.69 31.69
N TRP A 254 1.90 -14.45 30.84
CA TRP A 254 0.63 -15.17 30.82
C TRP A 254 0.74 -16.65 30.41
N GLU A 255 1.41 -16.96 29.30
CA GLU A 255 1.63 -18.34 28.84
C GLU A 255 2.50 -19.15 29.82
N ASN A 256 3.32 -18.46 30.61
CA ASN A 256 4.23 -19.07 31.59
C ASN A 256 3.84 -18.72 33.02
N PHE A 257 2.56 -18.46 33.30
CA PHE A 257 2.06 -17.99 34.59
C PHE A 257 2.59 -18.83 35.77
N ASP A 258 2.60 -20.17 35.61
CA ASP A 258 3.04 -21.11 36.65
C ASP A 258 4.56 -21.13 36.89
N LYS A 259 5.37 -20.50 36.01
CA LYS A 259 6.83 -20.38 36.17
C LYS A 259 7.24 -19.18 37.01
N PHE A 260 6.31 -18.29 37.33
CA PHE A 260 6.55 -17.10 38.14
C PHE A 260 5.93 -17.25 39.53
N GLN A 261 6.75 -17.10 40.57
CA GLN A 261 6.30 -17.13 41.96
C GLN A 261 5.77 -15.76 42.40
N GLY A 262 4.63 -15.78 43.10
CA GLY A 262 4.05 -14.58 43.75
C GLY A 262 3.15 -13.71 42.87
N ILE A 263 2.81 -14.12 41.64
CA ILE A 263 1.80 -13.44 40.80
C ILE A 263 0.37 -13.70 41.33
N SER A 264 0.09 -14.92 41.77
CA SER A 264 -1.23 -15.33 42.27
C SER A 264 -1.66 -14.62 43.56
N ASP A 265 -0.73 -14.06 44.32
CA ASP A 265 -1.00 -13.49 45.66
C ASP A 265 -1.05 -11.96 45.70
N ASP A 266 -0.78 -11.29 44.57
CA ASP A 266 -0.61 -9.84 44.49
C ASP A 266 -1.64 -9.20 43.56
N LYS A 267 -2.56 -8.40 44.13
CA LYS A 267 -3.67 -7.76 43.41
C LYS A 267 -3.18 -6.79 42.33
N GLU A 268 -2.19 -5.94 42.65
CA GLU A 268 -1.66 -4.94 41.71
C GLU A 268 -0.88 -5.61 40.57
N MET A 269 -0.18 -6.71 40.87
CA MET A 269 0.46 -7.52 39.84
C MET A 269 -0.56 -8.11 38.86
N GLN A 270 -1.69 -8.66 39.38
CA GLN A 270 -2.77 -9.20 38.54
C GLN A 270 -3.41 -8.12 37.67
N LEU A 271 -3.67 -6.92 38.22
CA LEU A 271 -4.17 -5.78 37.45
C LEU A 271 -3.18 -5.32 36.38
N SER A 272 -1.88 -5.31 36.68
CA SER A 272 -0.82 -4.91 35.74
C SER A 272 -0.65 -5.89 34.57
N LEU A 273 -1.09 -7.14 34.73
CA LEU A 273 -1.04 -8.13 33.65
C LEU A 273 -2.08 -7.83 32.55
N ILE A 274 -3.16 -7.15 32.90
CA ILE A 274 -4.33 -6.90 32.05
C ILE A 274 -4.46 -5.44 31.58
N THR A 275 -3.39 -4.63 31.72
CA THR A 275 -3.35 -3.20 31.33
C THR A 275 -2.93 -2.93 29.88
N SER A 276 -2.73 -3.96 29.05
CA SER A 276 -2.17 -3.82 27.69
C SER A 276 -2.96 -4.63 26.67
N ARG A 277 -3.11 -4.07 25.45
CA ARG A 277 -3.74 -4.76 24.31
C ARG A 277 -2.96 -5.99 23.81
N ASN A 278 -1.77 -6.24 24.35
CA ASN A 278 -0.91 -7.38 23.99
C ASN A 278 -1.38 -8.73 24.55
N LEU A 279 -2.36 -8.76 25.44
CA LEU A 279 -2.96 -10.00 25.97
C LEU A 279 -4.47 -9.99 25.69
N PRO A 280 -5.00 -10.77 24.72
CA PRO A 280 -6.39 -10.69 24.27
C PRO A 280 -7.42 -10.79 25.41
N ALA A 281 -8.45 -9.93 25.36
CA ALA A 281 -9.52 -9.88 26.37
C ALA A 281 -10.22 -11.24 26.59
N ILE A 282 -10.45 -11.99 25.52
CA ILE A 282 -11.04 -13.33 25.57
C ILE A 282 -10.19 -14.31 26.40
N GLU A 283 -8.86 -14.19 26.30
CA GLU A 283 -7.93 -15.10 26.98
C GLU A 283 -7.89 -14.83 28.49
N ILE A 284 -7.86 -13.54 28.86
CA ILE A 284 -7.93 -13.05 30.24
C ILE A 284 -9.18 -13.59 30.94
N MET A 285 -10.33 -13.53 30.26
CA MET A 285 -11.61 -13.90 30.85
C MET A 285 -11.88 -15.41 30.85
N GLN A 286 -11.44 -16.16 29.84
CA GLN A 286 -11.54 -17.62 29.83
C GLN A 286 -10.74 -18.30 30.95
N ASN A 287 -9.74 -17.59 31.47
CA ASN A 287 -8.92 -18.03 32.59
C ASN A 287 -9.03 -17.04 33.77
N SER A 288 -10.20 -16.42 33.95
CA SER A 288 -10.42 -15.45 35.02
C SER A 288 -10.25 -16.07 36.41
N ASP A 289 -10.39 -17.39 36.51
CA ASP A 289 -10.14 -18.21 37.70
C ASP A 289 -8.67 -18.16 38.18
N ARG A 290 -7.72 -17.83 37.30
CA ARG A 290 -6.32 -17.58 37.67
C ARG A 290 -6.15 -16.31 38.51
N PHE A 291 -7.10 -15.38 38.42
CA PHE A 291 -7.10 -14.14 39.18
C PHE A 291 -7.82 -14.30 40.52
N THR A 292 -7.08 -14.69 41.56
CA THR A 292 -7.68 -14.95 42.87
C THR A 292 -7.86 -13.69 43.74
N LYS A 293 -7.34 -12.53 43.31
CA LYS A 293 -7.31 -11.28 44.10
C LYS A 293 -8.07 -10.10 43.48
N ILE A 294 -8.56 -10.23 42.25
CA ILE A 294 -9.38 -9.22 41.57
C ILE A 294 -10.75 -9.80 41.21
N THR A 295 -11.78 -8.95 41.21
CA THR A 295 -13.16 -9.33 40.89
C THR A 295 -13.44 -9.27 39.40
N HIS A 296 -14.48 -9.98 38.92
CA HIS A 296 -14.93 -9.88 37.53
C HIS A 296 -15.30 -8.45 37.11
N LYS A 297 -15.85 -7.64 38.03
CA LYS A 297 -16.14 -6.21 37.81
C LYS A 297 -14.86 -5.41 37.58
N GLU A 298 -13.81 -5.64 38.36
CA GLU A 298 -12.51 -4.97 38.21
C GLU A 298 -11.81 -5.39 36.92
N ILE A 299 -11.91 -6.67 36.52
CA ILE A 299 -11.39 -7.15 35.23
C ILE A 299 -12.13 -6.46 34.08
N ALA A 300 -13.47 -6.42 34.13
CA ALA A 300 -14.28 -5.81 33.08
C ALA A 300 -13.99 -4.32 32.90
N LEU A 301 -13.94 -3.54 34.00
CA LEU A 301 -13.59 -2.12 33.95
C LEU A 301 -12.19 -1.92 33.34
N ARG A 302 -11.21 -2.74 33.73
CA ARG A 302 -9.86 -2.65 33.21
C ARG A 302 -9.75 -3.05 31.73
N LEU A 303 -10.56 -4.00 31.28
CA LEU A 303 -10.64 -4.38 29.87
C LEU A 303 -11.27 -3.27 29.03
N LEU A 304 -12.36 -2.65 29.51
CA LEU A 304 -12.99 -1.49 28.85
C LEU A 304 -12.00 -0.32 28.75
N ASP A 305 -11.21 -0.05 29.78
CA ASP A 305 -10.15 0.97 29.73
C ASP A 305 -9.05 0.62 28.72
N THR A 306 -8.69 -0.65 28.57
CA THR A 306 -7.58 -1.09 27.72
C THR A 306 -7.98 -1.19 26.24
N TYR A 307 -9.16 -1.73 25.96
CA TYR A 307 -9.66 -2.04 24.63
C TYR A 307 -10.61 -0.98 24.06
N GLY A 308 -11.23 -0.17 24.91
CA GLY A 308 -12.23 0.81 24.55
C GLY A 308 -13.67 0.32 24.76
N GLU A 309 -14.59 1.27 24.86
CA GLU A 309 -16.03 1.05 25.03
C GLU A 309 -16.73 1.14 23.66
N THR A 310 -16.52 0.15 22.80
CA THR A 310 -17.24 0.06 21.52
C THR A 310 -18.28 -1.05 21.58
N ASN A 311 -19.46 -0.84 21.01
CA ASN A 311 -20.50 -1.87 20.89
C ASN A 311 -19.93 -3.16 20.27
N ASP A 312 -19.09 -3.06 19.23
CA ASP A 312 -18.43 -4.23 18.62
C ASP A 312 -17.55 -5.03 19.61
N PHE A 313 -16.76 -4.36 20.46
CA PHE A 313 -15.98 -5.01 21.52
C PHE A 313 -16.89 -5.63 22.58
N ILE A 314 -17.97 -4.96 22.96
CA ILE A 314 -18.89 -5.46 23.97
C ILE A 314 -19.69 -6.65 23.41
N ASP A 315 -20.30 -6.53 22.24
CA ASP A 315 -21.11 -7.54 21.55
C ASP A 315 -20.29 -8.80 21.24
N LYS A 316 -19.07 -8.65 20.70
CA LYS A 316 -18.18 -9.79 20.44
C LYS A 316 -17.76 -10.52 21.72
N ASN A 317 -17.87 -9.85 22.87
CA ASN A 317 -17.46 -10.37 24.15
C ASN A 317 -18.63 -10.38 25.17
N ILE A 318 -19.90 -10.30 24.74
CA ILE A 318 -21.04 -10.14 25.65
C ILE A 318 -21.20 -11.36 26.55
N THR A 319 -21.10 -12.55 25.96
CA THR A 319 -21.08 -13.85 26.65
C THR A 319 -19.89 -14.02 27.61
N ILE A 320 -18.91 -13.11 27.55
CA ILE A 320 -17.64 -13.16 28.28
C ILE A 320 -17.69 -12.27 29.55
N PHE A 321 -18.57 -11.27 29.60
CA PHE A 321 -18.86 -10.54 30.83
C PHE A 321 -19.93 -11.32 31.61
N SER A 322 -19.55 -12.06 32.66
CA SER A 322 -20.45 -12.93 33.44
C SER A 322 -21.66 -12.23 34.08
N PHE A 323 -21.78 -10.91 33.94
CA PHE A 323 -22.85 -10.04 34.43
C PHE A 323 -23.54 -9.25 33.30
N ALA A 324 -23.01 -9.25 32.07
CA ALA A 324 -23.63 -8.58 30.93
C ALA A 324 -24.46 -9.63 30.18
N ASP A 325 -25.76 -9.66 30.45
CA ASP A 325 -26.74 -10.34 29.61
C ASP A 325 -27.35 -9.36 28.62
N ASP A 326 -28.24 -9.87 27.75
CA ASP A 326 -29.00 -9.02 26.83
C ASP A 326 -29.76 -7.91 27.60
N ALA A 327 -30.19 -8.16 28.85
CA ALA A 327 -30.87 -7.18 29.68
C ALA A 327 -29.94 -6.04 30.14
N PHE A 328 -28.67 -6.32 30.42
CA PHE A 328 -27.64 -5.31 30.68
C PHE A 328 -27.41 -4.44 29.43
N LEU A 329 -27.23 -5.03 28.25
CA LEU A 329 -27.03 -4.24 27.02
C LEU A 329 -28.26 -3.41 26.66
N ASP A 330 -29.44 -4.00 26.75
CA ASP A 330 -30.71 -3.29 26.57
C ASP A 330 -30.81 -2.11 27.53
N SER A 331 -30.38 -2.27 28.79
CA SER A 331 -30.40 -1.19 29.79
C SER A 331 -29.37 -0.10 29.50
N VAL A 332 -28.15 -0.47 29.10
CA VAL A 332 -27.08 0.46 28.71
C VAL A 332 -27.52 1.31 27.51
N GLU A 333 -28.06 0.64 26.47
CA GLU A 333 -28.55 1.29 25.25
C GLU A 333 -29.76 2.18 25.55
N LYS A 334 -30.76 1.66 26.27
CA LYS A 334 -31.99 2.40 26.63
C LYS A 334 -31.69 3.66 27.44
N LEU A 335 -30.70 3.61 28.33
CA LEU A 335 -30.33 4.73 29.18
C LEU A 335 -29.31 5.68 28.54
N ASN A 336 -28.82 5.37 27.33
CA ASN A 336 -27.79 6.14 26.62
C ASN A 336 -26.53 6.39 27.47
N LEU A 337 -26.13 5.39 28.25
CA LEU A 337 -24.89 5.40 29.03
C LEU A 337 -23.86 4.50 28.35
N LYS A 338 -22.57 4.76 28.58
CA LYS A 338 -21.54 3.77 28.25
C LYS A 338 -21.53 2.65 29.30
N PRO A 339 -21.08 1.43 28.97
CA PRO A 339 -21.11 0.30 29.91
C PRO A 339 -20.37 0.55 31.23
N SER A 340 -19.25 1.27 31.19
CA SER A 340 -18.51 1.62 32.40
C SER A 340 -19.27 2.62 33.28
N GLU A 341 -19.99 3.57 32.67
CA GLU A 341 -20.80 4.56 33.36
C GLU A 341 -21.97 3.89 34.08
N PHE A 342 -22.60 2.93 33.40
CA PHE A 342 -23.61 2.06 33.97
C PHE A 342 -23.05 1.25 35.14
N LEU A 343 -21.92 0.54 34.97
CA LEU A 343 -21.33 -0.30 36.01
C LEU A 343 -20.90 0.49 37.26
N LEU A 344 -20.38 1.70 37.08
CA LEU A 344 -19.97 2.56 38.19
C LEU A 344 -21.17 3.21 38.90
N SER A 345 -22.32 3.30 38.22
CA SER A 345 -23.53 3.97 38.73
C SER A 345 -24.69 3.03 38.99
N GLU A 346 -24.45 1.72 38.94
CA GLU A 346 -25.43 0.64 39.15
C GLU A 346 -26.25 0.83 40.44
N GLY A 347 -25.61 1.27 41.54
CA GLY A 347 -26.29 1.54 42.80
C GLY A 347 -27.25 2.75 42.80
N ILE A 348 -27.13 3.64 41.80
CA ILE A 348 -28.01 4.79 41.59
C ILE A 348 -29.15 4.44 40.62
N ILE A 349 -28.84 3.61 39.61
CA ILE A 349 -29.78 3.12 38.60
C ILE A 349 -30.76 2.13 39.24
N GLY A 350 -30.26 1.14 39.97
CA GLY A 350 -31.07 0.08 40.58
C GLY A 350 -31.88 -0.70 39.55
N GLU A 351 -33.13 -1.02 39.88
CA GLU A 351 -34.10 -1.72 38.99
C GLU A 351 -34.98 -0.73 38.18
N LYS A 352 -34.53 0.52 37.96
CA LYS A 352 -35.35 1.51 37.25
C LYS A 352 -35.33 1.28 35.74
N ASP A 353 -36.52 1.19 35.15
CA ASP A 353 -36.68 1.09 33.69
C ASP A 353 -36.44 2.43 32.96
N GLU A 354 -36.61 3.57 33.62
CA GLU A 354 -36.40 4.91 33.07
C GLU A 354 -35.78 5.83 34.14
N LEU A 355 -34.89 6.72 33.72
CA LEU A 355 -34.22 7.70 34.59
C LEU A 355 -34.76 9.10 34.33
N ASN A 356 -34.88 9.90 35.40
CA ASN A 356 -35.18 11.33 35.27
C ASN A 356 -33.90 12.18 35.35
N GLU A 357 -34.04 13.46 35.08
CA GLU A 357 -32.94 14.43 35.11
C GLU A 357 -32.16 14.46 36.44
N SER A 358 -32.84 14.29 37.57
CA SER A 358 -32.18 14.21 38.88
C SER A 358 -31.36 12.92 39.05
N ASP A 359 -31.75 11.84 38.39
CA ASP A 359 -30.99 10.59 38.42
C ASP A 359 -29.73 10.70 37.54
N PHE A 360 -29.84 11.27 36.33
CA PHE A 360 -28.67 11.55 35.49
C PHE A 360 -27.66 12.51 36.15
N LYS A 361 -28.16 13.51 36.90
CA LYS A 361 -27.28 14.37 37.71
C LYS A 361 -26.52 13.58 38.79
N LYS A 362 -27.19 12.68 39.51
CA LYS A 362 -26.53 11.82 40.52
C LYS A 362 -25.51 10.87 39.89
N ILE A 363 -25.81 10.34 38.70
CA ILE A 363 -24.89 9.52 37.92
C ILE A 363 -23.63 10.33 37.60
N TYR A 364 -23.78 11.54 37.06
CA TYR A 364 -22.66 12.44 36.80
C TYR A 364 -21.81 12.72 38.07
N GLU A 365 -22.46 13.09 39.19
CA GLU A 365 -21.76 13.36 40.46
C GLU A 365 -20.97 12.13 40.96
N ASN A 366 -21.55 10.93 40.82
CA ASN A 366 -20.89 9.69 41.17
C ASN A 366 -19.69 9.39 40.26
N LEU A 367 -19.83 9.56 38.94
CA LEU A 367 -18.75 9.36 37.98
C LEU A 367 -17.55 10.27 38.25
N GLY A 368 -17.78 11.54 38.60
CA GLY A 368 -16.70 12.47 38.99
C GLY A 368 -15.86 11.99 40.17
N THR A 369 -16.42 11.13 41.05
CA THR A 369 -15.68 10.55 42.19
C THR A 369 -15.10 9.17 41.87
N ALA A 370 -15.86 8.32 41.19
CA ALA A 370 -15.59 6.90 41.00
C ALA A 370 -14.72 6.60 39.76
N ASP A 371 -14.64 7.53 38.81
CA ASP A 371 -13.96 7.33 37.53
C ASP A 371 -12.87 8.40 37.32
N ALA A 372 -11.63 7.98 37.12
CA ALA A 372 -10.53 8.90 36.84
C ALA A 372 -10.74 9.67 35.52
N ARG A 373 -11.50 9.12 34.58
CA ARG A 373 -11.79 9.72 33.27
C ARG A 373 -12.72 10.93 33.37
N TRP A 374 -13.38 11.12 34.50
CA TRP A 374 -14.25 12.27 34.79
C TRP A 374 -13.57 13.32 35.69
N LYS A 375 -12.25 13.24 35.93
CA LYS A 375 -11.55 14.18 36.83
C LYS A 375 -10.94 15.39 36.14
N ASP A 376 -10.96 15.46 34.81
CA ASP A 376 -10.44 16.60 34.05
C ASP A 376 -11.45 17.76 34.07
N GLU A 377 -11.19 18.74 34.94
CA GLU A 377 -12.04 19.93 35.10
C GLU A 377 -12.07 20.82 33.85
N GLN A 378 -10.94 20.92 33.15
CA GLN A 378 -10.78 21.86 32.05
C GLN A 378 -11.46 21.34 30.78
N ASN A 379 -11.32 20.04 30.49
CA ASN A 379 -11.71 19.48 29.20
C ASN A 379 -12.95 18.57 29.26
N ILE A 380 -13.37 18.12 30.46
CA ILE A 380 -14.48 17.16 30.60
C ILE A 380 -15.57 17.70 31.53
N THR A 381 -15.35 17.81 32.83
CA THR A 381 -16.45 18.14 33.75
C THR A 381 -16.98 19.56 33.59
N GLY A 382 -16.10 20.55 33.44
CA GLY A 382 -16.52 21.94 33.21
C GLY A 382 -17.36 22.12 31.94
N PRO A 383 -16.91 21.63 30.77
CA PRO A 383 -17.72 21.66 29.54
C PRO A 383 -19.02 20.84 29.63
N PHE A 384 -18.99 19.68 30.28
CA PHE A 384 -20.17 18.84 30.48
C PHE A 384 -21.22 19.54 31.34
N GLU A 385 -20.82 20.14 32.46
CA GLU A 385 -21.72 20.90 33.35
C GLU A 385 -22.37 22.08 32.63
N GLN A 386 -21.61 22.86 31.87
CA GLN A 386 -22.16 23.97 31.08
C GLN A 386 -23.16 23.47 30.04
N GLY A 387 -22.87 22.35 29.37
CA GLY A 387 -23.80 21.71 28.45
C GLY A 387 -25.05 21.21 29.15
N ALA A 388 -24.91 20.61 30.33
CA ALA A 388 -26.01 20.08 31.12
C ALA A 388 -26.89 21.19 31.70
N GLU A 389 -26.32 22.33 32.11
CA GLU A 389 -27.09 23.51 32.52
C GLU A 389 -27.97 24.05 31.38
N TYR A 390 -27.51 23.94 30.13
CA TYR A 390 -28.22 24.47 28.98
C TYR A 390 -29.17 23.46 28.31
N PHE A 391 -28.76 22.20 28.15
CA PHE A 391 -29.51 21.16 27.43
C PHE A 391 -30.12 20.08 28.34
N GLY A 392 -29.60 19.90 29.55
CA GLY A 392 -29.92 18.82 30.48
C GLY A 392 -28.88 17.70 30.50
N TYR A 393 -28.67 17.09 31.67
CA TYR A 393 -27.76 15.98 31.93
C TYR A 393 -28.06 14.78 31.04
N GLN A 394 -29.34 14.38 30.91
CA GLN A 394 -29.73 13.25 30.06
C GLN A 394 -29.21 13.43 28.62
N LYS A 395 -29.45 14.60 28.03
CA LYS A 395 -29.07 14.91 26.66
C LYS A 395 -27.56 15.00 26.47
N MET A 396 -26.82 15.42 27.49
CA MET A 396 -25.37 15.41 27.42
C MET A 396 -24.81 13.98 27.38
N PHE A 397 -25.37 13.05 28.14
CA PHE A 397 -25.01 11.63 28.03
C PHE A 397 -25.37 11.07 26.64
N GLU A 398 -26.58 11.34 26.15
CA GLU A 398 -27.02 10.96 24.80
C GLU A 398 -26.08 11.48 23.69
N TYR A 399 -25.67 12.74 23.75
CA TYR A 399 -24.78 13.35 22.76
C TYR A 399 -23.37 12.71 22.73
N LEU A 400 -22.87 12.29 23.89
CA LEU A 400 -21.57 11.63 24.03
C LEU A 400 -21.63 10.12 23.79
N ASN A 401 -22.82 9.55 23.68
CA ASN A 401 -23.04 8.14 23.43
C ASN A 401 -22.79 7.80 21.95
N ARG A 402 -21.52 7.71 21.57
CA ARG A 402 -21.09 7.34 20.22
C ARG A 402 -19.85 6.44 20.27
N ASP A 403 -19.89 5.38 19.47
CA ASP A 403 -18.76 4.45 19.32
C ASP A 403 -17.51 5.18 18.80
N GLY A 404 -16.37 4.91 19.41
CA GLY A 404 -15.08 5.51 19.02
C GLY A 404 -14.92 7.00 19.34
N LEU A 405 -15.89 7.64 20.00
CA LEU A 405 -15.79 9.03 20.46
C LEU A 405 -15.26 9.10 21.90
N SER A 406 -14.14 9.80 22.09
CA SER A 406 -13.65 10.11 23.44
C SER A 406 -14.47 11.24 24.07
N ARG A 407 -14.57 11.27 25.40
CA ARG A 407 -15.28 12.36 26.10
C ARG A 407 -14.61 13.71 25.86
N HIS A 408 -13.28 13.72 25.81
CA HIS A 408 -12.50 14.90 25.46
C HIS A 408 -12.92 15.44 24.08
N ASP A 409 -12.98 14.60 23.06
CA ASP A 409 -13.31 15.04 21.69
C ASP A 409 -14.78 15.44 21.55
N GLY A 410 -15.69 14.74 22.24
CA GLY A 410 -17.10 15.10 22.25
C GLY A 410 -17.39 16.42 22.95
N LEU A 411 -16.64 16.76 24.00
CA LEU A 411 -16.81 17.98 24.79
C LEU A 411 -15.87 19.13 24.41
N HIS A 412 -14.94 18.88 23.49
CA HIS A 412 -14.05 19.90 22.96
C HIS A 412 -14.89 21.04 22.36
N ASN A 413 -14.57 22.28 22.71
CA ASN A 413 -15.33 23.49 22.32
C ASN A 413 -16.82 23.51 22.69
N PHE A 414 -17.29 22.67 23.61
CA PHE A 414 -18.73 22.63 23.94
C PHE A 414 -19.28 23.96 24.47
N ARG A 415 -18.43 24.75 25.16
CA ARG A 415 -18.75 26.13 25.52
C ARG A 415 -19.14 26.98 24.31
N ARG A 416 -18.37 26.88 23.23
CA ARG A 416 -18.65 27.59 21.97
C ARG A 416 -19.93 27.07 21.33
N ILE A 417 -20.19 25.77 21.38
CA ILE A 417 -21.47 25.17 20.94
C ILE A 417 -22.65 25.81 21.67
N CYS A 418 -22.56 26.00 23.00
CA CYS A 418 -23.60 26.69 23.77
C CYS A 418 -23.78 28.16 23.34
N GLU A 419 -22.69 28.89 23.04
CA GLU A 419 -22.76 30.25 22.50
C GLU A 419 -23.47 30.28 21.13
N VAL A 420 -23.12 29.38 20.22
CA VAL A 420 -23.79 29.24 18.91
C VAL A 420 -25.29 28.92 19.11
N ALA A 421 -25.62 28.03 20.04
CA ALA A 421 -27.01 27.69 20.36
C ALA A 421 -27.78 28.91 20.86
N GLN A 422 -27.18 29.76 21.70
CA GLN A 422 -27.80 31.00 22.17
C GLN A 422 -27.99 32.01 21.02
N SER A 423 -26.99 32.17 20.16
CA SER A 423 -27.06 33.05 18.99
C SER A 423 -28.06 32.57 17.93
N SER A 424 -28.41 31.27 17.91
CA SER A 424 -29.40 30.72 16.96
C SER A 424 -30.82 31.27 17.16
N GLY A 425 -31.14 31.74 18.38
CA GLY A 425 -32.49 32.12 18.77
C GLY A 425 -33.48 30.95 18.89
N LEU A 426 -33.03 29.70 18.74
CA LEU A 426 -33.85 28.51 18.95
C LEU A 426 -33.98 28.16 20.45
N PRO A 427 -35.10 27.56 20.88
CA PRO A 427 -35.18 26.92 22.19
C PRO A 427 -34.10 25.82 22.33
N PRO A 428 -33.47 25.63 23.51
CA PRO A 428 -32.38 24.65 23.68
C PRO A 428 -32.73 23.24 23.23
N GLN A 429 -33.96 22.79 23.44
CA GLN A 429 -34.43 21.47 23.01
C GLN A 429 -34.56 21.35 21.49
N GLU A 430 -34.96 22.41 20.81
CA GLU A 430 -35.05 22.45 19.34
C GLU A 430 -33.65 22.43 18.73
N PHE A 431 -32.72 23.24 19.26
CA PHE A 431 -31.32 23.24 18.82
C PHE A 431 -30.66 21.87 19.00
N TYR A 432 -30.84 21.25 20.18
CA TYR A 432 -30.30 19.92 20.44
C TYR A 432 -30.78 18.89 19.42
N ASN A 433 -32.09 18.86 19.15
CA ASN A 433 -32.66 17.90 18.20
C ASN A 433 -32.21 18.15 16.76
N ASN A 434 -32.11 19.42 16.36
CA ASN A 434 -31.77 19.78 14.99
C ASN A 434 -30.26 19.65 14.71
N ILE A 435 -29.40 19.90 15.69
CA ILE A 435 -27.95 19.96 15.51
C ILE A 435 -27.24 18.82 16.24
N LEU A 436 -27.30 18.78 17.58
CA LEU A 436 -26.47 17.87 18.38
C LEU A 436 -26.84 16.41 18.20
N ASN A 437 -28.14 16.09 18.22
CA ASN A 437 -28.64 14.73 17.99
C ASN A 437 -28.37 14.27 16.54
N GLN A 438 -28.53 15.17 15.56
CA GLN A 438 -28.23 14.84 14.16
C GLN A 438 -26.73 14.64 13.92
N ALA A 439 -25.87 15.47 14.53
CA ALA A 439 -24.42 15.27 14.48
C ALA A 439 -24.01 13.96 15.19
N GLN A 440 -24.64 13.63 16.32
CA GLN A 440 -24.40 12.37 17.02
C GLN A 440 -24.77 11.14 16.18
N LYS A 441 -25.78 11.24 15.32
CA LYS A 441 -26.22 10.18 14.38
C LYS A 441 -25.52 10.20 13.03
N ASP A 442 -24.63 11.16 12.78
CA ASP A 442 -23.94 11.30 11.50
C ASP A 442 -22.69 10.41 11.46
N ASP A 443 -22.81 9.28 10.74
CA ASP A 443 -21.74 8.29 10.55
C ASP A 443 -20.80 8.60 9.38
N SER A 444 -20.88 9.81 8.82
CA SER A 444 -19.96 10.27 7.79
C SER A 444 -18.53 10.42 8.36
N VAL A 445 -17.53 10.09 7.53
CA VAL A 445 -16.12 10.32 7.83
C VAL A 445 -15.71 11.69 7.28
N TYR A 446 -15.19 12.55 8.16
CA TYR A 446 -14.70 13.88 7.82
C TYR A 446 -13.18 13.93 7.83
N GLY A 447 -12.58 14.90 7.12
CA GLY A 447 -11.13 15.09 7.13
C GLY A 447 -10.55 15.33 8.53
N GLN A 448 -11.36 15.86 9.45
CA GLN A 448 -10.98 16.11 10.85
C GLN A 448 -11.35 14.97 11.81
N GLY A 449 -12.02 13.89 11.36
CA GLY A 449 -12.48 12.78 12.19
C GLY A 449 -13.99 12.54 12.11
N THR A 450 -14.65 12.43 13.26
CA THR A 450 -16.10 12.20 13.37
C THR A 450 -16.93 13.47 13.17
N ALA A 451 -18.26 13.35 13.09
CA ALA A 451 -19.17 14.50 13.03
C ALA A 451 -19.02 15.46 14.21
N HIS A 452 -18.68 14.98 15.42
CA HIS A 452 -18.34 15.83 16.57
C HIS A 452 -17.11 16.68 16.29
N HIS A 453 -16.04 16.11 15.73
CA HIS A 453 -14.85 16.86 15.34
C HIS A 453 -15.19 17.92 14.28
N LYS A 454 -16.04 17.58 13.30
CA LYS A 454 -16.50 18.56 12.30
C LYS A 454 -17.31 19.67 12.95
N LEU A 455 -18.24 19.36 13.86
CA LEU A 455 -19.02 20.36 14.59
C LEU A 455 -18.11 21.28 15.42
N ASN A 456 -17.14 20.73 16.14
CA ASN A 456 -16.20 21.50 16.97
C ASN A 456 -15.39 22.49 16.15
N ASN A 457 -14.91 22.07 14.98
CA ASN A 457 -14.19 22.96 14.05
C ASN A 457 -15.13 24.02 13.46
N LEU A 458 -16.33 23.62 13.06
CA LEU A 458 -17.32 24.52 12.47
C LEU A 458 -17.68 25.64 13.44
N VAL A 459 -17.98 25.33 14.71
CA VAL A 459 -18.40 26.35 15.69
C VAL A 459 -17.27 27.32 16.08
N ASP A 460 -16.02 26.91 15.90
CA ASP A 460 -14.85 27.77 16.12
C ASP A 460 -14.70 28.83 15.04
N SER A 461 -14.99 28.48 13.79
CA SER A 461 -14.80 29.38 12.63
C SER A 461 -16.08 30.06 12.14
N ILE A 462 -17.25 29.66 12.61
CA ILE A 462 -18.54 30.18 12.12
C ILE A 462 -18.72 31.67 12.46
N ASN A 463 -19.16 32.44 11.46
CA ASN A 463 -19.62 33.81 11.68
C ASN A 463 -21.03 33.80 12.26
N LEU A 464 -21.25 34.53 13.36
CA LEU A 464 -22.54 34.61 14.04
C LEU A 464 -23.43 35.76 13.54
N ASP A 465 -22.93 36.62 12.65
CA ASP A 465 -23.74 37.63 11.96
C ASP A 465 -24.43 37.01 10.73
N PHE A 466 -25.45 36.19 11.00
CA PHE A 466 -26.20 35.46 9.98
C PHE A 466 -26.84 36.38 8.93
N GLU A 467 -27.33 37.55 9.37
CA GLU A 467 -28.00 38.51 8.48
C GLU A 467 -27.00 39.19 7.54
N GLU A 468 -25.82 39.58 8.04
CA GLU A 468 -24.75 40.16 7.21
C GLU A 468 -24.25 39.15 6.18
N ILE A 469 -24.02 37.88 6.57
CA ILE A 469 -23.58 36.83 5.65
C ILE A 469 -24.59 36.57 4.53
N ILE A 470 -25.88 36.46 4.85
CA ILE A 470 -26.92 36.26 3.83
C ILE A 470 -27.00 37.49 2.91
N LYS A 471 -26.88 38.71 3.46
CA LYS A 471 -26.87 39.95 2.69
C LYS A 471 -25.67 40.02 1.75
N ASP A 472 -24.48 39.68 2.21
CA ASP A 472 -23.26 39.65 1.40
C ASP A 472 -23.37 38.60 0.28
N GLY A 473 -23.91 37.41 0.57
CA GLY A 473 -24.24 36.40 -0.42
C GLY A 473 -25.17 36.89 -1.55
N ARG A 474 -26.18 37.70 -1.20
CA ARG A 474 -27.13 38.28 -2.16
C ARG A 474 -26.54 39.37 -3.05
N GLN A 475 -25.33 39.87 -2.78
CA GLN A 475 -24.63 40.80 -3.67
C GLN A 475 -24.16 40.13 -4.98
N TYR A 476 -24.19 38.80 -5.03
CA TYR A 476 -23.74 37.97 -6.15
C TYR A 476 -24.89 37.22 -6.86
N PRO A 477 -25.92 37.91 -7.39
CA PRO A 477 -27.15 37.28 -7.90
C PRO A 477 -26.93 36.38 -9.12
N ASN A 478 -25.78 36.51 -9.77
CA ASN A 478 -25.45 35.77 -10.99
C ASN A 478 -24.66 34.48 -10.74
N ILE A 479 -24.21 34.25 -9.50
CA ILE A 479 -23.43 33.07 -9.10
C ILE A 479 -24.40 31.97 -8.68
N LYS A 480 -24.69 31.04 -9.60
CA LYS A 480 -25.77 30.08 -9.47
C LYS A 480 -25.61 29.19 -8.24
N LYS A 481 -24.43 28.59 -8.02
CA LYS A 481 -24.21 27.70 -6.88
C LYS A 481 -24.35 28.43 -5.54
N LEU A 482 -23.82 29.66 -5.44
CA LEU A 482 -23.98 30.49 -4.25
C LEU A 482 -25.46 30.83 -3.99
N GLN A 483 -26.22 31.18 -5.02
CA GLN A 483 -27.65 31.45 -4.88
C GLN A 483 -28.47 30.19 -4.55
N GLU A 484 -28.06 29.01 -5.05
CA GLU A 484 -28.65 27.72 -4.66
C GLU A 484 -28.41 27.41 -3.16
N LEU A 485 -27.19 27.64 -2.67
CA LEU A 485 -26.86 27.49 -1.25
C LEU A 485 -27.66 28.48 -0.37
N LEU A 486 -27.78 29.74 -0.81
CA LEU A 486 -28.52 30.79 -0.10
C LEU A 486 -30.05 30.60 -0.15
N GLY A 487 -30.57 30.00 -1.23
CA GLY A 487 -32.02 29.79 -1.41
C GLY A 487 -32.61 28.92 -0.30
N ASP A 488 -31.81 28.00 0.22
CA ASP A 488 -32.18 27.13 1.34
C ASP A 488 -32.05 27.80 2.72
N LEU A 489 -31.39 28.98 2.81
CA LEU A 489 -30.93 29.63 4.05
C LEU A 489 -31.23 31.14 4.07
N ASP A 490 -32.51 31.51 4.20
CA ASP A 490 -32.95 32.92 4.20
C ASP A 490 -33.09 33.56 5.58
N SER A 491 -32.88 32.81 6.66
CA SER A 491 -32.99 33.29 8.04
C SER A 491 -32.13 32.46 9.01
N PRO A 492 -31.74 33.02 10.18
CA PRO A 492 -31.05 32.27 11.23
C PRO A 492 -31.77 30.96 11.60
N LYS A 493 -33.11 31.00 11.67
CA LYS A 493 -33.92 29.82 11.98
C LYS A 493 -33.66 28.68 10.99
N LYS A 494 -33.63 28.95 9.68
CA LYS A 494 -33.36 27.93 8.64
C LYS A 494 -31.95 27.37 8.71
N ILE A 495 -30.96 28.17 9.11
CA ILE A 495 -29.59 27.68 9.32
C ILE A 495 -29.57 26.57 10.37
N PHE A 496 -30.32 26.75 11.45
CA PHE A 496 -30.38 25.79 12.56
C PHE A 496 -31.56 24.81 12.51
N GLU A 497 -32.30 24.73 11.40
CA GLU A 497 -33.36 23.73 11.19
C GLU A 497 -32.79 22.30 11.09
N SER A 498 -31.52 22.14 10.71
CA SER A 498 -30.85 20.84 10.65
C SER A 498 -29.33 20.96 10.64
N TRP A 499 -28.64 19.90 11.05
CA TRP A 499 -27.18 19.76 10.93
C TRP A 499 -26.69 19.97 9.49
N LYS A 500 -27.48 19.53 8.50
CA LYS A 500 -27.21 19.76 7.08
C LYS A 500 -27.18 21.24 6.71
N ASN A 501 -28.14 22.02 7.21
CA ASN A 501 -28.24 23.44 6.91
C ASN A 501 -27.11 24.25 7.57
N LEU A 502 -26.69 23.84 8.78
CA LEU A 502 -25.54 24.44 9.44
C LEU A 502 -24.24 24.22 8.66
N LYS A 503 -24.02 23.01 8.12
CA LYS A 503 -22.90 22.70 7.21
C LYS A 503 -22.95 23.55 5.92
N LYS A 504 -24.14 23.72 5.31
CA LYS A 504 -24.31 24.61 4.15
C LYS A 504 -23.99 26.06 4.46
N TYR A 505 -24.36 26.54 5.65
CA TYR A 505 -24.07 27.90 6.06
C TYR A 505 -22.55 28.13 6.24
N GLU A 506 -21.85 27.18 6.84
CA GLU A 506 -20.38 27.18 6.91
C GLU A 506 -19.76 27.30 5.50
N GLU A 507 -20.24 26.52 4.53
CA GLU A 507 -19.79 26.61 3.13
C GLU A 507 -20.01 28.00 2.53
N ILE A 508 -21.16 28.64 2.80
CA ILE A 508 -21.42 30.03 2.38
C ILE A 508 -20.43 30.99 3.03
N CYS A 509 -20.16 30.86 4.33
CA CYS A 509 -19.19 31.69 5.03
C CYS A 509 -17.79 31.56 4.41
N GLU A 510 -17.34 30.33 4.13
CA GLU A 510 -16.04 30.06 3.50
C GLU A 510 -15.96 30.64 2.08
N LEU A 511 -17.04 30.55 1.30
CA LEU A 511 -17.11 31.14 -0.04
C LEU A 511 -17.05 32.67 0.00
N LEU A 512 -17.78 33.29 0.93
CA LEU A 512 -17.83 34.75 1.06
C LEU A 512 -16.54 35.38 1.59
N GLN A 513 -15.68 34.60 2.24
CA GLN A 513 -14.31 35.05 2.53
C GLN A 513 -13.47 35.26 1.26
N ARG A 514 -13.94 34.77 0.09
CA ARG A 514 -13.24 34.82 -1.20
C ARG A 514 -13.85 35.87 -2.14
N LYS A 515 -14.12 37.08 -1.64
CA LYS A 515 -14.82 38.16 -2.38
C LYS A 515 -14.20 38.44 -3.76
N GLU A 516 -12.87 38.47 -3.86
CA GLU A 516 -12.16 38.70 -5.13
C GLU A 516 -12.60 37.73 -6.24
N ILE A 517 -12.74 36.44 -5.92
CA ILE A 517 -13.10 35.41 -6.91
C ILE A 517 -14.56 35.55 -7.32
N LEU A 518 -15.45 35.85 -6.37
CA LEU A 518 -16.87 36.07 -6.64
C LEU A 518 -17.07 37.30 -7.54
N ASP A 519 -16.35 38.39 -7.27
CA ASP A 519 -16.39 39.62 -8.09
C ASP A 519 -15.92 39.32 -9.53
N GLN A 520 -14.82 38.57 -9.67
CA GLN A 520 -14.28 38.22 -10.98
C GLN A 520 -15.15 37.22 -11.75
N LEU A 521 -15.75 36.21 -11.08
CA LEU A 521 -16.74 35.30 -11.69
C LEU A 521 -17.93 36.09 -12.23
N GLN A 522 -18.39 37.10 -11.48
CA GLN A 522 -19.44 37.99 -11.95
C GLN A 522 -19.00 38.82 -13.17
N SER A 523 -17.73 39.20 -13.28
CA SER A 523 -17.16 39.87 -14.46
C SER A 523 -17.15 38.99 -15.70
N LEU A 524 -16.70 37.72 -15.59
CA LEU A 524 -16.67 36.79 -16.74
C LEU A 524 -18.04 36.67 -17.42
N LYS A 525 -19.10 36.57 -16.62
CA LYS A 525 -20.46 36.48 -17.14
C LYS A 525 -20.89 37.76 -17.87
N LYS A 526 -20.41 38.93 -17.43
CA LYS A 526 -20.63 40.22 -18.13
C LYS A 526 -19.82 40.30 -19.44
N GLU A 527 -18.65 39.67 -19.49
CA GLU A 527 -17.77 39.59 -20.66
C GLU A 527 -18.21 38.53 -21.69
N GLY A 528 -19.24 37.74 -21.39
CA GLY A 528 -19.74 36.69 -22.28
C GLY A 528 -18.95 35.38 -22.23
N LYS A 529 -18.00 35.23 -21.30
CA LYS A 529 -17.20 34.01 -21.10
C LYS A 529 -17.98 32.98 -20.26
N GLU A 530 -19.15 32.55 -20.72
CA GLU A 530 -20.09 31.72 -19.96
C GLU A 530 -19.57 30.32 -19.61
N LYS A 531 -18.85 29.67 -20.53
CA LYS A 531 -18.30 28.32 -20.26
C LYS A 531 -17.14 28.37 -19.28
N LEU A 532 -16.23 29.34 -19.42
CA LEU A 532 -15.18 29.59 -18.43
C LEU A 532 -15.76 29.91 -17.07
N TYR A 533 -16.79 30.75 -17.01
CA TYR A 533 -17.53 31.00 -15.78
C TYR A 533 -18.06 29.70 -15.16
N ALA A 534 -18.74 28.85 -15.94
CA ALA A 534 -19.32 27.61 -15.43
C ALA A 534 -18.26 26.58 -14.98
N TYR A 535 -17.14 26.52 -15.71
CA TYR A 535 -16.01 25.65 -15.41
C TYR A 535 -15.33 26.08 -14.11
N VAL A 536 -14.98 27.37 -13.97
CA VAL A 536 -14.35 27.93 -12.77
C VAL A 536 -15.31 27.89 -11.58
N GLU A 537 -16.61 28.20 -11.74
CA GLU A 537 -17.61 28.03 -10.68
C GLU A 537 -17.70 26.56 -10.22
N THR A 538 -17.53 25.61 -11.15
CA THR A 538 -17.53 24.20 -10.78
C THR A 538 -16.35 23.83 -9.90
N LEU A 539 -15.14 24.24 -10.29
CA LEU A 539 -13.91 23.99 -9.55
C LEU A 539 -13.86 24.73 -8.21
N ALA A 540 -14.20 26.02 -8.21
CA ALA A 540 -14.13 26.91 -7.06
C ALA A 540 -15.05 26.49 -5.90
N PHE A 541 -16.17 25.84 -6.22
CA PHE A 541 -17.18 25.38 -5.28
C PHE A 541 -17.09 23.87 -5.02
N HIS A 542 -16.02 23.21 -5.48
CA HIS A 542 -15.78 21.82 -5.14
C HIS A 542 -15.10 21.72 -3.76
N PRO A 543 -15.61 20.91 -2.82
CA PRO A 543 -15.14 20.92 -1.43
C PRO A 543 -13.68 20.47 -1.26
N ASN A 544 -13.17 19.67 -2.20
CA ASN A 544 -11.86 19.03 -2.12
C ASN A 544 -10.83 19.61 -3.11
N ILE A 545 -11.04 20.83 -3.62
CA ILE A 545 -10.12 21.48 -4.57
C ILE A 545 -9.42 22.67 -3.92
N SER A 546 -8.10 22.74 -4.11
CA SER A 546 -7.31 23.90 -3.69
C SER A 546 -7.68 25.12 -4.52
N MET A 547 -8.07 26.20 -3.85
CA MET A 547 -8.40 27.45 -4.52
C MET A 547 -7.18 28.07 -5.23
N GLU A 548 -5.97 27.89 -4.70
CA GLU A 548 -4.74 28.31 -5.37
C GLU A 548 -4.63 27.68 -6.76
N LYS A 549 -4.97 26.39 -6.89
CA LYS A 549 -4.94 25.69 -8.19
C LYS A 549 -6.02 26.16 -9.16
N VAL A 550 -7.19 26.55 -8.66
CA VAL A 550 -8.23 27.16 -9.50
C VAL A 550 -7.75 28.51 -10.03
N MET A 551 -7.10 29.31 -9.19
CA MET A 551 -6.56 30.60 -9.59
C MET A 551 -5.38 30.46 -10.55
N GLU A 552 -4.45 29.52 -10.32
CA GLU A 552 -3.38 29.21 -11.27
C GLU A 552 -3.97 28.82 -12.65
N PHE A 553 -4.94 27.89 -12.69
CA PHE A 553 -5.61 27.49 -13.94
C PHE A 553 -6.23 28.66 -14.71
N TRP A 554 -6.86 29.59 -13.99
CA TRP A 554 -7.63 30.67 -14.60
C TRP A 554 -6.80 31.93 -14.90
N LYS A 555 -5.79 32.26 -14.07
CA LYS A 555 -5.06 33.53 -14.13
C LYS A 555 -3.59 33.41 -14.48
N GLU A 556 -2.99 32.25 -14.24
CA GLU A 556 -1.58 31.97 -14.52
C GLU A 556 -1.47 30.66 -15.34
N PRO A 557 -2.13 30.57 -16.51
CA PRO A 557 -2.22 29.33 -17.26
C PRO A 557 -0.83 28.75 -17.61
N GLU A 558 0.18 29.58 -17.86
CA GLU A 558 1.57 29.15 -18.05
C GLU A 558 2.05 28.33 -16.85
N ARG A 559 1.90 28.89 -15.64
CA ARG A 559 2.30 28.24 -14.39
C ARG A 559 1.50 26.97 -14.13
N PHE A 560 0.19 26.97 -14.44
CA PHE A 560 -0.65 25.80 -14.27
C PHE A 560 -0.23 24.65 -15.19
N LEU A 561 0.05 24.93 -16.45
CA LEU A 561 0.47 23.94 -17.44
C LEU A 561 1.88 23.40 -17.16
N GLU A 562 2.68 24.10 -16.35
CA GLU A 562 4.00 23.68 -15.89
C GLU A 562 4.01 22.76 -14.65
N ILE A 563 2.85 22.57 -13.99
CA ILE A 563 2.79 21.81 -12.73
C ILE A 563 3.33 20.40 -12.89
N MET A 564 4.23 20.04 -11.98
CA MET A 564 4.87 18.73 -11.88
C MET A 564 4.20 17.86 -10.80
N ASP A 565 4.24 16.55 -10.98
CA ASP A 565 3.85 15.52 -10.01
C ASP A 565 5.03 15.16 -9.09
N THR A 566 4.76 14.79 -7.84
CA THR A 566 5.82 14.45 -6.87
C THR A 566 6.35 13.01 -7.00
N HIS A 567 5.63 12.12 -7.71
CA HIS A 567 5.90 10.69 -7.75
C HIS A 567 6.48 10.21 -9.08
N THR A 568 6.70 11.11 -10.04
CA THR A 568 7.27 10.80 -11.37
C THR A 568 8.68 11.41 -11.49
N PRO A 569 9.64 10.80 -12.21
CA PRO A 569 10.94 11.41 -12.44
C PRO A 569 10.84 12.76 -13.18
N ARG A 570 11.57 13.79 -12.70
CA ARG A 570 11.53 15.16 -13.26
C ARG A 570 11.76 15.20 -14.77
N GLU A 571 12.67 14.38 -15.27
CA GLU A 571 13.00 14.30 -16.70
C GLU A 571 11.82 13.83 -17.54
N VAL A 572 11.10 12.80 -17.11
CA VAL A 572 9.90 12.27 -17.81
C VAL A 572 8.80 13.34 -17.83
N GLN A 573 8.58 14.01 -16.71
CA GLN A 573 7.58 15.04 -16.59
C GLN A 573 7.85 16.27 -17.45
N ASN A 574 9.08 16.78 -17.47
CA ASN A 574 9.46 17.93 -18.29
C ASN A 574 9.17 17.71 -19.78
N ARG A 575 9.16 16.47 -20.25
CA ARG A 575 8.91 16.13 -21.67
C ARG A 575 7.43 16.00 -22.01
N LYS A 576 6.57 15.91 -21.01
CA LYS A 576 5.17 15.50 -21.17
C LYS A 576 4.16 16.48 -20.59
N LYS A 577 4.64 17.50 -19.88
CA LYS A 577 3.80 18.58 -19.37
C LYS A 577 3.13 19.34 -20.52
N PRO A 578 1.86 19.75 -20.37
CA PRO A 578 1.13 20.48 -21.42
C PRO A 578 1.77 21.83 -21.82
N SER A 579 2.62 22.43 -20.98
CA SER A 579 3.34 23.66 -21.36
C SER A 579 4.21 23.48 -22.61
N ASN A 580 4.60 22.25 -22.96
CA ASN A 580 5.38 22.00 -24.17
C ASN A 580 4.55 22.21 -25.46
N TYR A 581 3.21 22.27 -25.37
CA TYR A 581 2.35 22.45 -26.53
C TYR A 581 2.41 23.87 -27.10
N VAL A 582 2.93 24.83 -26.34
CA VAL A 582 3.01 26.25 -26.75
C VAL A 582 4.43 26.66 -27.18
N GLU A 583 5.37 25.71 -27.24
CA GLU A 583 6.79 25.96 -27.52
C GLU A 583 7.23 25.57 -28.95
N PHE A 584 6.29 25.40 -29.89
CA PHE A 584 6.60 24.99 -31.26
C PHE A 584 6.88 26.17 -32.20
N PRO A 585 7.91 26.08 -33.07
CA PRO A 585 8.24 27.16 -34.00
C PRO A 585 7.04 27.57 -34.85
N HIS A 586 6.78 28.88 -34.89
CA HIS A 586 5.70 29.52 -35.65
C HIS A 586 4.28 29.08 -35.28
N LEU A 587 4.11 28.17 -34.31
CA LEU A 587 2.78 27.79 -33.83
C LEU A 587 2.28 28.88 -32.89
N ASP A 588 1.28 29.63 -33.32
CA ASP A 588 0.69 30.75 -32.59
C ASP A 588 -0.34 30.27 -31.54
N LEU A 589 0.03 29.33 -30.67
CA LEU A 589 -0.81 28.81 -29.61
C LEU A 589 -0.29 29.29 -28.25
N THR A 590 -1.05 30.13 -27.55
CA THR A 590 -0.68 30.59 -26.20
C THR A 590 -1.18 29.66 -25.10
N ALA A 591 -0.66 29.81 -23.88
CA ALA A 591 -1.13 29.07 -22.70
C ALA A 591 -2.60 29.36 -22.38
N GLU A 592 -3.03 30.62 -22.51
CA GLU A 592 -4.44 31.02 -22.35
C GLU A 592 -5.31 30.36 -23.42
N GLU A 593 -4.92 30.41 -24.70
CA GLU A 593 -5.66 29.77 -25.78
C GLU A 593 -5.76 28.24 -25.60
N LEU A 594 -4.73 27.60 -25.03
CA LEU A 594 -4.73 26.17 -24.72
C LEU A 594 -5.75 25.81 -23.64
N VAL A 595 -5.86 26.62 -22.58
CA VAL A 595 -6.87 26.46 -21.52
C VAL A 595 -8.27 26.79 -22.05
N ASP A 596 -8.42 27.86 -22.81
CA ASP A 596 -9.68 28.23 -23.44
C ASP A 596 -10.16 27.14 -24.40
N ALA A 597 -9.28 26.52 -25.19
CA ALA A 597 -9.64 25.38 -26.05
C ALA A 597 -10.20 24.18 -25.27
N LEU A 598 -9.74 23.96 -24.03
CA LEU A 598 -10.29 22.92 -23.15
C LEU A 598 -11.70 23.30 -22.70
N VAL A 599 -11.84 24.50 -22.15
CA VAL A 599 -13.09 25.01 -21.56
C VAL A 599 -14.17 25.22 -22.61
N GLU A 600 -13.80 25.68 -23.81
CA GLU A 600 -14.71 25.97 -24.90
C GLU A 600 -15.17 24.71 -25.66
N GLY A 601 -14.56 23.55 -25.37
CA GLY A 601 -14.92 22.27 -25.97
C GLY A 601 -14.27 22.03 -27.34
N ASP A 602 -13.16 22.72 -27.64
CA ASP A 602 -12.38 22.42 -28.85
C ASP A 602 -11.62 21.09 -28.70
N TYR A 603 -11.14 20.79 -27.50
CA TYR A 603 -10.58 19.48 -27.16
C TYR A 603 -11.58 18.33 -27.31
N ASP A 604 -12.88 18.60 -27.13
CA ASP A 604 -13.91 17.57 -27.27
C ASP A 604 -13.96 17.03 -28.70
N LYS A 605 -13.58 17.84 -29.69
CA LYS A 605 -13.50 17.45 -31.11
C LYS A 605 -12.31 16.52 -31.38
N LEU A 606 -11.30 16.55 -30.52
CA LEU A 606 -10.03 15.83 -30.66
C LEU A 606 -9.96 14.56 -29.82
N GLN A 607 -10.74 14.48 -28.73
CA GLN A 607 -10.71 13.33 -27.84
C GLN A 607 -10.90 12.02 -28.60
N VAL A 608 -10.11 11.02 -28.24
CA VAL A 608 -10.05 9.76 -29.01
C VAL A 608 -11.30 8.91 -28.86
N PHE A 609 -11.99 9.00 -27.72
CA PHE A 609 -13.20 8.24 -27.44
C PHE A 609 -14.44 9.13 -27.47
N LYS A 610 -15.46 8.71 -28.20
CA LYS A 610 -16.75 9.39 -28.20
C LYS A 610 -17.37 9.43 -26.79
N PRO A 611 -18.02 10.53 -26.39
CA PRO A 611 -18.73 10.61 -25.13
C PRO A 611 -19.96 9.68 -25.16
N MET A 612 -20.13 8.90 -24.10
CA MET A 612 -21.32 8.09 -23.88
C MET A 612 -21.62 8.09 -22.39
N GLU A 613 -22.90 8.25 -22.06
CA GLU A 613 -23.40 8.19 -20.70
C GLU A 613 -24.47 7.10 -20.59
N ILE A 614 -24.40 6.30 -19.53
CA ILE A 614 -25.42 5.31 -19.21
C ILE A 614 -25.85 5.50 -17.75
N GLU A 615 -27.14 5.78 -17.57
CA GLU A 615 -27.79 5.76 -16.25
C GLU A 615 -28.36 4.35 -15.99
N TYR A 616 -27.95 3.74 -14.88
CA TYR A 616 -28.36 2.43 -14.43
C TYR A 616 -29.28 2.54 -13.20
N ARG A 617 -30.25 1.63 -13.13
CA ARG A 617 -30.93 1.26 -11.89
C ARG A 617 -30.49 -0.15 -11.51
N ILE A 618 -29.68 -0.28 -10.48
CA ILE A 618 -29.15 -1.55 -10.00
C ILE A 618 -29.97 -1.99 -8.80
N ALA A 619 -30.40 -3.26 -8.76
CA ALA A 619 -31.10 -3.82 -7.61
C ALA A 619 -30.15 -3.84 -6.40
N GLU A 620 -30.57 -3.21 -5.30
CA GLU A 620 -29.90 -3.31 -4.02
C GLU A 620 -29.90 -4.77 -3.56
N SER A 621 -28.87 -5.17 -2.82
CA SER A 621 -29.00 -6.39 -2.03
C SER A 621 -30.29 -6.28 -1.24
N GLY A 622 -31.20 -7.25 -1.36
CA GLY A 622 -32.10 -7.51 -0.24
C GLY A 622 -31.18 -7.57 0.99
N THR A 623 -31.45 -6.70 1.96
CA THR A 623 -30.72 -6.55 3.22
C THR A 623 -30.07 -7.86 3.61
N GLY A 624 -28.78 -7.77 3.98
CA GLY A 624 -27.94 -8.91 4.32
C GLY A 624 -28.78 -10.06 4.84
N LYS A 625 -28.82 -11.15 4.08
CA LYS A 625 -29.38 -12.38 4.62
C LYS A 625 -28.52 -12.76 5.83
N GLN A 626 -28.87 -12.26 7.01
CA GLN A 626 -29.28 -13.20 8.05
C GLN A 626 -30.05 -14.28 7.29
N LYS A 627 -29.60 -15.53 7.38
CA LYS A 627 -30.46 -16.67 7.06
C LYS A 627 -31.75 -16.44 7.87
N THR A 628 -32.72 -15.69 7.34
CA THR A 628 -34.05 -15.62 7.93
C THR A 628 -34.52 -17.05 7.77
N ASN A 629 -34.63 -17.73 8.90
CA ASN A 629 -34.87 -19.15 8.92
C ASN A 629 -36.12 -19.39 8.07
N LEU A 630 -36.06 -20.30 7.09
CA LEU A 630 -37.18 -20.47 6.14
C LEU A 630 -38.54 -20.68 6.84
N PRO A 631 -38.61 -21.43 7.97
CA PRO A 631 -39.81 -21.49 8.79
C PRO A 631 -40.26 -20.15 9.37
N GLU A 632 -39.35 -19.29 9.83
CA GLU A 632 -39.71 -17.95 10.32
C GLU A 632 -40.32 -17.12 9.21
N LEU A 633 -39.76 -17.16 7.99
CA LEU A 633 -40.31 -16.45 6.84
C LEU A 633 -41.70 -17.00 6.43
N ILE A 634 -41.89 -18.32 6.52
CA ILE A 634 -43.20 -18.94 6.30
C ILE A 634 -44.18 -18.55 7.41
N TYR A 635 -43.75 -18.51 8.68
CA TYR A 635 -44.57 -18.08 9.81
C TYR A 635 -44.93 -16.61 9.75
N GLN A 636 -44.01 -15.75 9.30
CA GLN A 636 -44.27 -14.34 9.03
C GLN A 636 -45.36 -14.19 7.96
N ALA A 637 -45.27 -14.96 6.86
CA ALA A 637 -46.28 -14.91 5.80
C ALA A 637 -47.65 -15.45 6.24
N VAL A 638 -47.70 -16.61 6.91
CA VAL A 638 -48.96 -17.35 7.15
C VAL A 638 -49.53 -17.18 8.56
N GLY A 639 -48.74 -16.63 9.49
CA GLY A 639 -49.08 -16.50 10.90
C GLY A 639 -48.99 -17.82 11.68
N LYS A 640 -49.08 -17.73 13.01
CA LYS A 640 -49.17 -18.87 13.92
C LYS A 640 -50.53 -18.89 14.60
N ARG A 641 -51.47 -19.63 14.01
CA ARG A 641 -52.86 -19.71 14.50
C ARG A 641 -52.98 -20.29 15.91
N SER A 642 -52.05 -21.14 16.34
CA SER A 642 -51.99 -21.68 17.71
C SER A 642 -51.56 -20.66 18.76
N GLU A 643 -50.84 -19.61 18.35
CA GLU A 643 -50.29 -18.55 19.21
C GLU A 643 -51.03 -17.22 19.04
N GLY A 644 -52.11 -17.19 18.24
CA GLY A 644 -52.87 -15.96 17.97
C GLY A 644 -52.17 -14.94 17.07
N ILE A 645 -51.03 -15.29 16.48
CA ILE A 645 -50.22 -14.39 15.64
C ILE A 645 -50.77 -14.40 14.20
N ALA A 646 -51.16 -13.24 13.70
CA ALA A 646 -51.61 -13.06 12.32
C ALA A 646 -50.42 -13.06 11.34
N GLY A 647 -50.65 -13.56 10.12
CA GLY A 647 -49.64 -13.53 9.04
C GLY A 647 -49.71 -12.25 8.21
N GLU A 648 -48.58 -11.85 7.64
CA GLU A 648 -48.41 -10.63 6.84
C GLU A 648 -48.80 -10.79 5.36
N ALA A 649 -49.05 -12.01 4.89
CA ALA A 649 -49.51 -12.24 3.53
C ALA A 649 -50.89 -11.61 3.29
N LYS A 650 -51.16 -11.15 2.06
CA LYS A 650 -52.47 -10.62 1.66
C LYS A 650 -53.60 -11.63 1.88
N ASP A 651 -53.31 -12.92 1.69
CA ASP A 651 -54.16 -14.05 2.03
C ASP A 651 -53.31 -15.18 2.65
N PRO A 652 -53.13 -15.17 3.97
CA PRO A 652 -52.31 -16.16 4.69
C PRO A 652 -52.81 -17.59 4.50
N LYS A 653 -54.13 -17.79 4.39
CA LYS A 653 -54.75 -19.11 4.24
C LYS A 653 -54.46 -19.71 2.87
N LYS A 654 -54.55 -18.90 1.81
CA LYS A 654 -54.23 -19.32 0.44
C LYS A 654 -52.72 -19.55 0.26
N THR A 655 -51.89 -18.70 0.86
CA THR A 655 -50.42 -18.85 0.89
C THR A 655 -50.02 -20.18 1.54
N PHE A 656 -50.55 -20.47 2.73
CA PHE A 656 -50.32 -21.74 3.43
C PHE A 656 -50.79 -22.96 2.60
N GLY A 657 -51.96 -22.87 1.96
CA GLY A 657 -52.48 -23.94 1.12
C GLY A 657 -51.59 -24.24 -0.10
N LYS A 658 -51.01 -23.20 -0.71
CA LYS A 658 -50.08 -23.32 -1.84
C LYS A 658 -48.74 -23.92 -1.41
N LEU A 659 -48.17 -23.45 -0.30
CA LEU A 659 -46.95 -24.01 0.28
C LEU A 659 -47.15 -25.48 0.66
N THR A 660 -48.27 -25.81 1.30
CA THR A 660 -48.61 -27.19 1.68
C THR A 660 -48.67 -28.09 0.44
N LYS A 661 -49.24 -27.60 -0.66
CA LYS A 661 -49.29 -28.34 -1.93
C LYS A 661 -47.90 -28.54 -2.54
N LEU A 662 -47.06 -27.49 -2.53
CA LEU A 662 -45.69 -27.54 -3.05
C LEU A 662 -44.85 -28.57 -2.28
N PHE A 663 -44.79 -28.43 -0.95
CA PHE A 663 -44.06 -29.36 -0.07
C PHE A 663 -44.58 -30.79 -0.23
N LYS A 664 -45.90 -31.00 -0.29
CA LYS A 664 -46.49 -32.34 -0.51
C LYS A 664 -46.08 -32.96 -1.84
N THR A 665 -45.97 -32.16 -2.90
CA THR A 665 -45.52 -32.63 -4.23
C THR A 665 -44.05 -33.07 -4.20
N ARG A 666 -43.26 -32.54 -3.27
CA ARG A 666 -41.88 -32.93 -3.01
C ARG A 666 -41.73 -34.02 -1.94
N GLY A 667 -42.86 -34.62 -1.49
CA GLY A 667 -42.87 -35.68 -0.49
C GLY A 667 -42.67 -35.21 0.96
N ILE A 668 -42.76 -33.91 1.23
CA ILE A 668 -42.52 -33.31 2.55
C ILE A 668 -43.83 -32.77 3.12
N LYS A 669 -44.11 -33.01 4.39
CA LYS A 669 -45.22 -32.33 5.08
C LYS A 669 -44.73 -30.99 5.60
N LEU A 670 -45.35 -29.91 5.14
CA LEU A 670 -44.98 -28.54 5.54
C LEU A 670 -44.95 -28.35 7.06
N VAL A 671 -45.91 -28.93 7.79
CA VAL A 671 -45.97 -28.80 9.26
C VAL A 671 -44.80 -29.49 9.96
N ASP A 672 -44.28 -30.59 9.41
CA ASP A 672 -43.14 -31.32 9.98
C ASP A 672 -41.86 -30.51 9.74
N PHE A 673 -41.73 -29.91 8.55
CA PHE A 673 -40.65 -28.98 8.21
C PHE A 673 -40.62 -27.76 9.15
N LEU A 674 -41.78 -27.15 9.43
CA LEU A 674 -41.87 -25.96 10.29
C LEU A 674 -41.56 -26.24 11.77
N LYS A 675 -41.63 -27.50 12.22
CA LYS A 675 -41.41 -27.91 13.61
C LYS A 675 -40.02 -28.51 13.86
N SER A 676 -39.20 -28.65 12.83
CA SER A 676 -37.88 -29.27 12.94
C SER A 676 -36.91 -28.37 13.72
N ALA A 677 -36.14 -28.97 14.64
CA ALA A 677 -35.07 -28.28 15.37
C ALA A 677 -33.77 -28.20 14.56
N ASP A 678 -33.60 -29.06 13.54
CA ASP A 678 -32.40 -29.13 12.69
C ASP A 678 -32.80 -29.44 11.23
N ILE A 679 -33.18 -28.36 10.54
CA ILE A 679 -33.78 -28.40 9.20
C ILE A 679 -32.79 -28.90 8.13
N GLU A 680 -31.52 -28.54 8.25
CA GLU A 680 -30.49 -28.91 7.26
C GLU A 680 -30.23 -30.42 7.27
N LYS A 681 -30.34 -31.06 8.44
CA LYS A 681 -30.20 -32.51 8.60
C LYS A 681 -31.47 -33.28 8.23
N GLU A 682 -32.64 -32.81 8.64
CA GLU A 682 -33.91 -33.54 8.46
C GLU A 682 -34.56 -33.31 7.09
N PHE A 683 -34.34 -32.14 6.47
CA PHE A 683 -34.97 -31.74 5.21
C PHE A 683 -34.00 -31.11 4.19
N PRO A 684 -32.86 -31.75 3.85
CA PRO A 684 -31.84 -31.17 2.98
C PRO A 684 -32.37 -30.78 1.58
N LYS A 685 -33.37 -31.51 1.08
CA LYS A 685 -33.98 -31.31 -0.25
C LYS A 685 -34.80 -30.02 -0.37
N VAL A 686 -35.14 -29.34 0.72
CA VAL A 686 -35.94 -28.10 0.67
C VAL A 686 -35.17 -26.96 0.02
N SER A 687 -33.83 -26.99 0.12
CA SER A 687 -32.96 -26.04 -0.58
C SER A 687 -33.12 -26.08 -2.11
N GLU A 688 -33.41 -27.25 -2.68
CA GLU A 688 -33.49 -27.48 -4.14
C GLU A 688 -34.67 -26.76 -4.81
N PHE A 689 -35.74 -26.46 -4.07
CA PHE A 689 -36.94 -25.79 -4.59
C PHE A 689 -37.27 -24.49 -3.85
N ARG A 690 -36.26 -23.89 -3.21
CA ARG A 690 -36.38 -22.64 -2.46
C ARG A 690 -37.01 -21.50 -3.28
N ASN A 691 -36.64 -21.38 -4.56
CA ASN A 691 -37.17 -20.35 -5.45
C ASN A 691 -38.70 -20.43 -5.61
N GLU A 692 -39.24 -21.66 -5.73
CA GLU A 692 -40.70 -21.87 -5.84
C GLU A 692 -41.42 -21.52 -4.53
N ILE A 693 -40.76 -21.74 -3.38
CA ILE A 693 -41.27 -21.34 -2.06
C ILE A 693 -41.33 -19.81 -1.98
N ASP A 694 -40.26 -19.13 -2.36
CA ASP A 694 -40.18 -17.67 -2.33
C ASP A 694 -41.19 -17.03 -3.31
N GLU A 695 -41.43 -17.62 -4.49
CA GLU A 695 -42.49 -17.19 -5.43
C GLU A 695 -43.90 -17.27 -4.84
N ILE A 696 -44.18 -18.28 -4.01
CA ILE A 696 -45.46 -18.42 -3.32
C ILE A 696 -45.54 -17.42 -2.17
N LEU A 697 -44.47 -17.26 -1.40
CA LEU A 697 -44.41 -16.34 -0.26
C LEU A 697 -44.56 -14.88 -0.69
N MET A 698 -44.01 -14.51 -1.85
CA MET A 698 -44.01 -13.14 -2.39
C MET A 698 -45.04 -12.92 -3.51
N ASN A 699 -46.01 -13.83 -3.66
CA ASN A 699 -46.97 -13.74 -4.75
C ASN A 699 -47.85 -12.48 -4.62
N GLU A 700 -47.89 -11.64 -5.66
CA GLU A 700 -48.57 -10.34 -5.61
C GLU A 700 -50.06 -10.40 -5.26
N GLN A 701 -50.75 -11.51 -5.55
CA GLN A 701 -52.20 -11.63 -5.30
C GLN A 701 -52.53 -12.14 -3.90
N PHE A 702 -51.66 -12.93 -3.28
CA PHE A 702 -51.99 -13.65 -2.04
C PHE A 702 -50.85 -13.76 -1.03
N GLY A 703 -49.60 -13.64 -1.45
CA GLY A 703 -48.41 -13.65 -0.58
C GLY A 703 -48.20 -12.30 0.13
N MET A 704 -47.03 -12.16 0.76
CA MET A 704 -46.58 -10.91 1.37
C MET A 704 -46.36 -9.86 0.28
N LYS A 705 -46.53 -8.57 0.63
CA LYS A 705 -46.09 -7.50 -0.26
C LYS A 705 -44.59 -7.65 -0.43
N SER A 706 -44.09 -7.90 -1.65
CA SER A 706 -42.68 -7.71 -1.95
C SER A 706 -42.28 -6.33 -1.45
N ALA A 707 -41.28 -6.26 -0.58
CA ALA A 707 -40.55 -5.01 -0.40
C ALA A 707 -40.23 -4.50 -1.81
N LYS A 708 -40.49 -3.22 -2.10
CA LYS A 708 -39.92 -2.61 -3.31
C LYS A 708 -38.46 -3.03 -3.30
N LYS A 709 -37.99 -3.73 -4.34
CA LYS A 709 -36.55 -3.93 -4.49
C LYS A 709 -35.98 -2.54 -4.43
N GLU A 710 -35.30 -2.20 -3.34
CA GLU A 710 -34.62 -0.94 -3.27
C GLU A 710 -33.61 -0.95 -4.43
N THR A 711 -33.56 0.13 -5.18
CA THR A 711 -32.71 0.24 -6.35
C THR A 711 -31.84 1.44 -6.18
N GLU A 712 -30.56 1.25 -6.42
CA GLU A 712 -29.59 2.32 -6.46
C GLU A 712 -29.46 2.84 -7.88
N GLN A 713 -29.24 4.15 -7.99
CA GLN A 713 -29.02 4.80 -9.28
C GLN A 713 -27.53 5.04 -9.47
N TYR A 714 -27.02 4.58 -10.59
CA TYR A 714 -25.64 4.81 -11.02
C TYR A 714 -25.61 5.51 -12.37
N ARG A 715 -24.55 6.27 -12.63
CA ARG A 715 -24.27 6.91 -13.92
C ARG A 715 -22.83 6.57 -14.30
N ALA A 716 -22.62 5.92 -15.43
CA ALA A 716 -21.30 5.69 -15.99
C ALA A 716 -21.11 6.56 -17.23
N LYS A 717 -19.97 7.24 -17.34
CA LYS A 717 -19.76 8.22 -18.41
C LYS A 717 -18.31 8.28 -18.86
N ILE A 718 -18.08 8.31 -20.17
CA ILE A 718 -16.86 8.88 -20.76
C ILE A 718 -17.07 10.38 -20.84
N ASN A 719 -16.35 11.13 -20.01
CA ASN A 719 -16.50 12.56 -19.86
C ASN A 719 -15.92 13.29 -21.08
N LEU A 720 -16.58 14.39 -21.46
CA LEU A 720 -15.98 15.36 -22.36
C LEU A 720 -14.73 15.96 -21.70
N LYS A 721 -13.78 16.43 -22.50
CA LYS A 721 -12.60 17.14 -21.99
C LYS A 721 -12.99 18.46 -21.34
N SER A 722 -13.99 19.13 -21.90
CA SER A 722 -14.58 20.36 -21.35
C SER A 722 -15.46 20.14 -20.11
N ASP A 723 -15.72 18.89 -19.70
CA ASP A 723 -16.56 18.59 -18.56
C ASP A 723 -15.76 18.58 -17.24
N PRO A 724 -15.92 19.61 -16.38
CA PRO A 724 -15.18 19.68 -15.13
C PRO A 724 -15.48 18.51 -14.19
N ASP A 725 -16.65 17.86 -14.28
CA ASP A 725 -16.99 16.68 -13.44
C ASP A 725 -15.98 15.53 -13.65
N GLY A 726 -15.47 15.37 -14.88
CA GLY A 726 -14.45 14.37 -15.17
C GLY A 726 -13.12 14.72 -14.52
N VAL A 727 -12.70 15.98 -14.64
CA VAL A 727 -11.39 16.46 -14.18
C VAL A 727 -11.26 16.41 -12.65
N VAL A 728 -12.37 16.60 -11.92
CA VAL A 728 -12.39 16.58 -10.45
C VAL A 728 -12.58 15.18 -9.85
N ALA A 729 -12.82 14.15 -10.67
CA ALA A 729 -13.00 12.77 -10.21
C ALA A 729 -11.84 12.28 -9.32
N GLY A 730 -10.62 12.76 -9.62
CA GLY A 730 -9.42 12.56 -8.82
C GLY A 730 -9.55 12.97 -7.36
N ASN A 731 -10.19 14.12 -7.13
CA ASN A 731 -10.45 14.67 -5.81
C ASN A 731 -11.53 13.87 -5.06
N ASP A 732 -12.52 13.34 -5.78
CA ASP A 732 -13.61 12.56 -5.20
C ASP A 732 -13.16 11.17 -4.73
N THR A 733 -12.33 10.48 -5.52
CA THR A 733 -11.82 9.16 -5.11
C THR A 733 -10.62 9.23 -4.17
N ALA A 734 -10.12 10.45 -3.88
CA ALA A 734 -8.91 10.70 -3.09
C ALA A 734 -7.68 9.93 -3.62
N CYS A 735 -7.51 9.90 -4.93
CA CYS A 735 -6.38 9.25 -5.60
C CYS A 735 -5.21 10.21 -5.87
N CYS A 736 -4.15 9.70 -6.51
CA CYS A 736 -2.96 10.46 -6.85
C CYS A 736 -3.11 11.43 -8.04
N MET A 737 -4.33 11.72 -8.50
CA MET A 737 -4.58 12.64 -9.63
C MET A 737 -5.65 13.71 -9.34
N PRO A 738 -5.59 14.45 -8.20
CA PRO A 738 -6.50 15.56 -7.96
C PRO A 738 -6.29 16.69 -8.98
N PHE A 739 -7.30 17.55 -9.16
CA PHE A 739 -7.18 18.77 -9.96
C PHE A 739 -5.97 19.61 -9.52
N GLY A 740 -5.19 20.08 -10.48
CA GLY A 740 -3.95 20.81 -10.24
C GLY A 740 -2.76 19.95 -9.82
N SER A 741 -2.83 18.63 -10.02
CA SER A 741 -1.65 17.74 -10.03
C SER A 741 -1.09 17.60 -11.44
N GLY A 742 0.21 17.35 -11.56
CA GLY A 742 0.86 17.14 -12.86
C GLY A 742 0.25 15.98 -13.66
N LYS A 743 -0.12 14.88 -12.99
CA LYS A 743 -0.80 13.73 -13.61
C LYS A 743 -2.15 14.09 -14.20
N ASN A 744 -2.99 14.78 -13.42
CA ASN A 744 -4.31 15.23 -13.87
C ASN A 744 -4.18 16.20 -15.07
N ASN A 745 -3.20 17.10 -15.04
CA ASN A 745 -2.94 18.02 -16.15
C ASN A 745 -2.56 17.27 -17.43
N VAL A 746 -1.62 16.31 -17.37
CA VAL A 746 -1.24 15.51 -18.54
C VAL A 746 -2.45 14.77 -19.12
N TYR A 747 -3.25 14.10 -18.28
CA TYR A 747 -4.43 13.37 -18.74
C TYR A 747 -5.54 14.26 -19.26
N THR A 748 -5.72 15.45 -18.70
CA THR A 748 -6.74 16.40 -19.14
C THR A 748 -6.40 16.96 -20.52
N PHE A 749 -5.17 17.43 -20.73
CA PHE A 749 -4.75 18.06 -21.98
C PHE A 749 -4.24 17.09 -23.06
N ASN A 750 -4.07 15.79 -22.78
CA ASN A 750 -3.73 14.83 -23.83
C ASN A 750 -5.00 14.25 -24.47
N PRO A 751 -5.25 14.46 -25.79
CA PRO A 751 -6.47 13.99 -26.46
C PRO A 751 -6.56 12.45 -26.59
N ILE A 752 -5.46 11.71 -26.36
CA ILE A 752 -5.48 10.23 -26.30
C ILE A 752 -6.13 9.69 -25.02
N CYS A 753 -6.22 10.52 -23.98
CA CYS A 753 -6.80 10.16 -22.70
C CYS A 753 -8.27 10.57 -22.65
N SER A 754 -9.13 9.75 -22.04
CA SER A 754 -10.49 10.17 -21.66
C SER A 754 -10.77 9.75 -20.22
N LEU A 755 -11.45 10.60 -19.46
CA LEU A 755 -11.80 10.30 -18.07
C LEU A 755 -13.12 9.54 -18.06
N PHE A 756 -13.10 8.32 -17.53
CA PHE A 756 -14.28 7.49 -17.31
C PHE A 756 -14.65 7.50 -15.84
N THR A 757 -15.90 7.84 -15.53
CA THR A 757 -16.38 7.89 -14.15
C THR A 757 -17.62 7.01 -13.99
N VAL A 758 -17.72 6.38 -12.82
CA VAL A 758 -18.95 5.77 -12.31
C VAL A 758 -19.36 6.56 -11.09
N GLN A 759 -20.59 7.07 -11.10
CA GLN A 759 -21.15 7.90 -10.05
C GLN A 759 -22.40 7.24 -9.47
N ARG A 760 -22.59 7.35 -8.16
CA ARG A 760 -23.80 6.92 -7.46
C ARG A 760 -24.63 8.14 -7.10
N LYS A 761 -25.95 8.03 -7.25
CA LYS A 761 -26.87 9.07 -6.81
C LYS A 761 -27.13 8.95 -5.32
N THR A 762 -26.87 10.01 -4.56
CA THR A 762 -27.15 10.06 -3.12
C THR A 762 -28.65 10.19 -2.85
N ALA A 763 -29.06 10.03 -1.59
CA ALA A 763 -30.45 10.22 -1.15
C ALA A 763 -30.94 11.65 -1.43
N GLU A 764 -30.03 12.63 -1.41
CA GLU A 764 -30.28 14.04 -1.74
C GLU A 764 -30.35 14.31 -3.25
N GLY A 765 -30.16 13.28 -4.08
CA GLY A 765 -30.25 13.37 -5.52
C GLY A 765 -28.97 13.87 -6.21
N GLN A 766 -27.87 14.06 -5.49
CA GLN A 766 -26.58 14.47 -6.05
C GLN A 766 -25.83 13.27 -6.62
N TRP A 767 -25.10 13.47 -7.71
CA TRP A 767 -24.17 12.47 -8.24
C TRP A 767 -22.82 12.58 -7.53
N ARG A 768 -22.28 11.45 -7.07
CA ARG A 768 -20.96 11.38 -6.44
C ARG A 768 -20.13 10.30 -7.11
N THR A 769 -18.90 10.61 -7.47
CA THR A 769 -17.98 9.64 -8.07
C THR A 769 -17.66 8.53 -7.07
N VAL A 770 -17.91 7.29 -7.48
CA VAL A 770 -17.64 6.08 -6.70
C VAL A 770 -16.53 5.24 -7.29
N ALA A 771 -16.28 5.35 -8.60
CA ALA A 771 -15.10 4.80 -9.24
C ALA A 771 -14.69 5.63 -10.46
N GLN A 772 -13.43 5.55 -10.85
CA GLN A 772 -12.93 6.18 -12.05
C GLN A 772 -11.82 5.36 -12.74
N SER A 773 -11.60 5.68 -14.01
CA SER A 773 -10.48 5.21 -14.82
C SER A 773 -10.06 6.29 -15.81
N VAL A 774 -8.76 6.38 -16.09
CA VAL A 774 -8.26 7.03 -17.30
C VAL A 774 -8.29 6.01 -18.43
N LEU A 775 -8.98 6.30 -19.52
CA LEU A 775 -9.02 5.47 -20.71
C LEU A 775 -7.96 5.91 -21.70
N THR A 776 -7.27 4.96 -22.30
CA THR A 776 -6.31 5.19 -23.39
C THR A 776 -6.61 4.28 -24.57
N LYS A 777 -6.37 4.77 -25.79
CA LYS A 777 -6.43 3.96 -27.01
C LYS A 777 -5.04 3.43 -27.33
N ASN A 778 -4.86 2.13 -27.19
CA ASN A 778 -3.57 1.49 -27.25
C ASN A 778 -3.43 0.58 -28.47
N LYS A 779 -2.19 0.41 -28.95
CA LYS A 779 -1.81 -0.60 -29.92
C LYS A 779 -1.14 -1.78 -29.22
N ASP A 780 -1.50 -2.97 -29.69
CA ASP A 780 -0.81 -4.20 -29.29
C ASP A 780 0.48 -4.35 -30.11
N ILE A 781 1.62 -4.10 -29.46
CA ILE A 781 2.95 -4.17 -30.08
C ILE A 781 3.58 -5.55 -30.02
N LYS A 782 2.89 -6.55 -29.44
CA LYS A 782 3.35 -7.95 -29.32
C LYS A 782 4.65 -8.12 -28.53
N GLN A 783 5.06 -7.10 -27.79
CA GLN A 783 6.18 -7.11 -26.87
C GLN A 783 5.71 -6.58 -25.53
N ASN A 784 6.24 -7.13 -24.44
CA ASN A 784 5.85 -6.75 -23.10
C ASN A 784 6.28 -5.31 -22.80
N ILE A 785 5.35 -4.48 -22.31
CA ILE A 785 5.59 -3.06 -22.06
C ILE A 785 6.64 -2.84 -20.97
N SER A 786 6.78 -3.75 -19.99
CA SER A 786 7.75 -3.59 -18.91
C SER A 786 9.20 -3.68 -19.41
N GLU A 787 9.44 -4.34 -20.54
CA GLU A 787 10.75 -4.38 -21.20
C GLU A 787 11.08 -3.10 -21.97
N LEU A 788 10.05 -2.33 -22.31
CA LEU A 788 10.15 -1.13 -23.15
C LEU A 788 10.05 0.16 -22.35
N ARG A 789 9.47 0.13 -21.14
CA ARG A 789 9.24 1.30 -20.30
C ARG A 789 10.46 2.20 -20.21
N ASP A 790 11.58 1.67 -19.74
CA ASP A 790 12.80 2.47 -19.53
C ASP A 790 13.33 3.04 -20.86
N LYS A 791 13.09 2.37 -22.01
CA LYS A 791 13.48 2.87 -23.33
C LYS A 791 12.54 3.95 -23.84
N LEU A 792 11.23 3.78 -23.64
CA LEU A 792 10.22 4.76 -24.03
C LEU A 792 10.31 6.03 -23.19
N GLU A 793 10.78 5.91 -21.96
CA GLU A 793 11.03 7.03 -21.04
C GLU A 793 12.42 7.65 -21.21
N ASN A 794 13.31 7.14 -22.08
CA ASN A 794 14.64 7.71 -22.29
C ASN A 794 14.68 8.67 -23.49
N THR A 795 15.50 9.71 -23.40
CA THR A 795 15.79 10.60 -24.53
C THR A 795 16.71 9.90 -25.53
N GLY A 796 16.62 10.26 -26.81
CA GLY A 796 17.52 9.73 -27.83
C GLY A 796 17.14 8.35 -28.38
N VAL A 797 16.03 7.76 -27.92
CA VAL A 797 15.64 6.41 -28.33
C VAL A 797 14.98 6.41 -29.70
N LYS A 798 15.56 5.67 -30.63
CA LYS A 798 15.01 5.52 -31.98
C LYS A 798 13.91 4.48 -31.97
N MET A 799 12.68 4.89 -32.22
CA MET A 799 11.52 4.00 -32.10
C MET A 799 11.62 2.74 -32.97
N HIS A 800 12.27 2.82 -34.14
CA HIS A 800 12.46 1.66 -35.01
C HIS A 800 13.43 0.59 -34.49
N GLU A 801 14.19 0.88 -33.43
CA GLU A 801 15.05 -0.07 -32.72
C GLU A 801 14.34 -0.73 -31.54
N VAL A 802 13.20 -0.19 -31.12
CA VAL A 802 12.50 -0.56 -29.88
C VAL A 802 11.17 -1.25 -30.13
N VAL A 803 10.41 -0.81 -31.13
CA VAL A 803 9.13 -1.42 -31.49
C VAL A 803 9.17 -2.03 -32.89
N ASN A 804 8.38 -3.08 -33.11
CA ASN A 804 8.29 -3.75 -34.41
C ASN A 804 7.60 -2.86 -35.46
N GLU A 805 7.97 -2.99 -36.74
CA GLU A 805 7.32 -2.35 -37.88
C GLU A 805 5.80 -2.56 -37.99
N GLU A 806 5.24 -3.51 -37.25
CA GLU A 806 3.79 -3.70 -37.15
C GLU A 806 3.04 -2.45 -36.65
N ILE A 807 3.69 -1.54 -35.90
CA ILE A 807 3.07 -0.26 -35.49
C ILE A 807 2.76 0.67 -36.67
N LEU A 808 3.45 0.48 -37.80
CA LEU A 808 3.23 1.23 -39.03
C LEU A 808 1.97 0.78 -39.77
N ARG A 809 1.31 -0.29 -39.33
CA ARG A 809 0.05 -0.78 -39.90
C ARG A 809 -1.14 -0.25 -39.11
N GLY A 810 -2.24 0.02 -39.80
CA GLY A 810 -3.52 0.39 -39.20
C GLY A 810 -4.26 -0.77 -38.53
N LYS A 811 -3.62 -1.45 -37.57
CA LYS A 811 -4.29 -2.47 -36.74
C LYS A 811 -5.39 -1.84 -35.89
N LYS A 812 -6.33 -2.67 -35.43
CA LYS A 812 -7.35 -2.26 -34.47
C LYS A 812 -6.69 -1.81 -33.17
N GLY A 813 -7.13 -0.68 -32.64
CA GLY A 813 -6.77 -0.22 -31.30
C GLY A 813 -7.49 -1.02 -30.22
N VAL A 814 -7.04 -0.90 -28.99
CA VAL A 814 -7.66 -1.53 -27.81
C VAL A 814 -7.93 -0.42 -26.79
N ILE A 815 -9.14 -0.39 -26.24
CA ILE A 815 -9.43 0.47 -25.09
C ILE A 815 -8.76 -0.15 -23.88
N VAL A 816 -7.94 0.62 -23.17
CA VAL A 816 -7.29 0.22 -21.93
C VAL A 816 -7.73 1.16 -20.81
N CYS A 817 -8.12 0.59 -19.68
CA CYS A 817 -8.24 1.35 -18.43
C CYS A 817 -6.87 1.40 -17.77
N ASP A 818 -6.33 2.60 -17.55
CA ASP A 818 -5.02 2.77 -16.91
C ASP A 818 -4.97 2.13 -15.52
N ASN A 819 -6.05 2.34 -14.76
CA ASN A 819 -6.36 1.69 -13.49
C ASN A 819 -7.89 1.78 -13.23
N ILE A 820 -8.38 1.15 -12.15
CA ILE A 820 -9.73 1.39 -11.61
C ILE A 820 -9.60 1.77 -10.14
N GLU A 821 -9.85 3.04 -9.83
CA GLU A 821 -9.77 3.57 -8.46
C GLU A 821 -11.16 3.78 -7.89
N VAL A 822 -11.36 3.36 -6.65
CA VAL A 822 -12.67 3.37 -5.98
C VAL A 822 -12.66 4.38 -4.85
N ALA A 823 -13.70 5.22 -4.77
CA ALA A 823 -13.82 6.20 -3.70
C ALA A 823 -13.87 5.52 -2.31
N GLN A 824 -13.16 6.09 -1.34
CA GLN A 824 -12.97 5.48 -0.02
C GLN A 824 -14.29 5.14 0.69
N ASN A 825 -15.30 6.02 0.57
CA ASN A 825 -16.64 5.82 1.11
C ASN A 825 -17.46 4.73 0.40
N PHE A 826 -17.05 4.30 -0.79
CA PHE A 826 -17.68 3.22 -1.53
C PHE A 826 -16.96 1.87 -1.36
N LYS A 827 -15.72 1.85 -0.86
CA LYS A 827 -14.98 0.60 -0.60
C LYS A 827 -15.65 -0.31 0.43
N SER A 828 -16.40 0.25 1.38
CA SER A 828 -17.19 -0.51 2.37
C SER A 828 -18.53 -1.00 1.84
N HIS A 829 -18.91 -0.64 0.61
CA HIS A 829 -20.19 -1.05 0.03
C HIS A 829 -20.22 -2.57 -0.16
N SER A 830 -21.27 -3.23 0.37
CA SER A 830 -21.36 -4.69 0.46
C SER A 830 -21.23 -5.44 -0.86
N ARG A 831 -21.56 -4.79 -1.98
CA ARG A 831 -21.46 -5.32 -3.35
C ARG A 831 -20.55 -4.50 -4.26
N MET A 832 -19.58 -3.77 -3.70
CA MET A 832 -18.69 -2.88 -4.44
C MET A 832 -18.14 -3.55 -5.73
N GLU A 833 -17.44 -4.69 -5.58
CA GLU A 833 -16.85 -5.43 -6.70
C GLU A 833 -17.87 -5.86 -7.76
N GLU A 834 -19.01 -6.41 -7.33
CA GLU A 834 -20.05 -6.92 -8.24
C GLU A 834 -20.73 -5.79 -9.02
N THR A 835 -21.02 -4.66 -8.36
CA THR A 835 -21.62 -3.47 -8.97
C THR A 835 -20.66 -2.84 -9.98
N ILE A 836 -19.40 -2.61 -9.60
CA ILE A 836 -18.38 -2.04 -10.50
C ILE A 836 -18.17 -2.96 -11.70
N LYS A 837 -18.02 -4.28 -11.49
CA LYS A 837 -17.86 -5.26 -12.58
C LYS A 837 -19.02 -5.20 -13.56
N THR A 838 -20.25 -5.18 -13.04
CA THR A 838 -21.47 -5.16 -13.84
C THR A 838 -21.54 -3.90 -14.71
N ILE A 839 -21.29 -2.73 -14.11
CA ILE A 839 -21.34 -1.44 -14.81
C ILE A 839 -20.24 -1.35 -15.87
N TYR A 840 -18.99 -1.68 -15.54
CA TYR A 840 -17.87 -1.62 -16.49
C TYR A 840 -18.12 -2.57 -17.68
N THR A 841 -18.55 -3.81 -17.41
CA THR A 841 -18.80 -4.80 -18.46
C THR A 841 -19.92 -4.35 -19.40
N ASP A 842 -21.10 -3.98 -18.87
CA ASP A 842 -22.24 -3.55 -19.71
C ASP A 842 -21.92 -2.25 -20.47
N PHE A 843 -21.24 -1.30 -19.82
CA PHE A 843 -20.86 -0.04 -20.46
C PHE A 843 -19.94 -0.28 -21.67
N PHE A 844 -18.86 -1.05 -21.51
CA PHE A 844 -17.95 -1.31 -22.62
C PHE A 844 -18.55 -2.23 -23.68
N GLN A 845 -19.45 -3.15 -23.33
CA GLN A 845 -20.24 -3.91 -24.30
C GLN A 845 -21.06 -2.98 -25.21
N GLU A 846 -21.83 -2.05 -24.62
CA GLU A 846 -22.61 -1.06 -25.39
C GLU A 846 -21.71 -0.14 -26.21
N TYR A 847 -20.60 0.31 -25.63
CA TYR A 847 -19.67 1.21 -26.29
C TYR A 847 -19.07 0.56 -27.54
N LEU A 848 -18.50 -0.64 -27.40
CA LEU A 848 -17.84 -1.37 -28.48
C LEU A 848 -18.84 -1.82 -29.55
N GLN A 849 -20.08 -2.12 -29.18
CA GLN A 849 -21.15 -2.40 -30.13
C GLN A 849 -21.46 -1.19 -31.02
N ARG A 850 -21.47 0.02 -30.45
CA ARG A 850 -21.84 1.25 -31.16
C ARG A 850 -20.70 1.85 -31.96
N PHE A 851 -19.51 1.89 -31.37
CA PHE A 851 -18.39 2.68 -31.90
C PHE A 851 -17.18 1.84 -32.31
N GLY A 852 -17.15 0.55 -31.95
CA GLY A 852 -15.97 -0.29 -32.15
C GLY A 852 -15.52 -0.46 -33.61
N ASP A 853 -16.44 -0.46 -34.59
CA ASP A 853 -16.04 -0.50 -36.02
C ASP A 853 -15.62 0.88 -36.53
N GLU A 854 -16.33 1.93 -36.13
CA GLU A 854 -16.05 3.31 -36.58
C GLU A 854 -14.70 3.81 -36.06
N ASP A 855 -14.39 3.53 -34.79
CA ASP A 855 -13.16 3.98 -34.13
C ASP A 855 -12.00 2.96 -34.29
N ASN A 856 -12.21 1.91 -35.11
CA ASN A 856 -11.25 0.84 -35.41
C ASN A 856 -10.72 0.15 -34.13
N LEU A 857 -11.61 -0.38 -33.29
CA LEU A 857 -11.29 -1.00 -32.00
C LEU A 857 -11.49 -2.53 -32.01
N GLU A 858 -10.69 -3.23 -31.20
CA GLU A 858 -10.95 -4.62 -30.81
C GLU A 858 -12.18 -4.67 -29.88
N LYS A 859 -13.05 -5.67 -30.08
CA LYS A 859 -14.40 -5.69 -29.49
C LYS A 859 -14.58 -6.70 -28.34
N ASN A 860 -13.56 -7.50 -28.04
CA ASN A 860 -13.68 -8.64 -27.14
C ASN A 860 -12.95 -8.47 -25.80
N LYS A 861 -12.16 -7.41 -25.62
CA LYS A 861 -11.32 -7.25 -24.43
C LYS A 861 -11.16 -5.79 -24.02
N ILE A 862 -11.06 -5.58 -22.71
CA ILE A 862 -10.61 -4.33 -22.09
C ILE A 862 -9.51 -4.68 -21.07
N PRO A 863 -8.22 -4.46 -21.39
CA PRO A 863 -7.15 -4.55 -20.40
C PRO A 863 -7.31 -3.46 -19.34
N VAL A 864 -6.99 -3.81 -18.11
CA VAL A 864 -7.00 -2.90 -16.94
C VAL A 864 -5.64 -2.97 -16.27
N GLY A 865 -4.97 -1.83 -16.14
CA GLY A 865 -3.66 -1.76 -15.51
C GLY A 865 -3.71 -2.17 -14.03
N LYS A 866 -2.58 -2.69 -13.56
CA LYS A 866 -2.46 -3.21 -12.18
C LYS A 866 -2.04 -2.15 -11.16
N GLY A 867 -1.43 -1.04 -11.60
CA GLY A 867 -1.00 0.02 -10.70
C GLY A 867 -2.21 0.67 -10.02
N TYR A 868 -2.22 0.71 -8.69
CA TYR A 868 -3.24 1.38 -7.86
C TYR A 868 -4.71 0.97 -8.12
N THR A 869 -4.96 -0.13 -8.83
CA THR A 869 -6.32 -0.63 -9.07
C THR A 869 -6.93 -1.21 -7.79
N ASP A 870 -8.04 -0.61 -7.34
CA ASP A 870 -8.78 -0.95 -6.12
C ASP A 870 -9.86 -2.01 -6.32
N ALA A 871 -10.38 -2.14 -7.55
CA ALA A 871 -11.49 -3.05 -7.88
C ALA A 871 -11.17 -3.94 -9.08
N LEU A 872 -11.88 -5.05 -9.19
CA LEU A 872 -11.72 -6.05 -10.26
C LEU A 872 -10.35 -6.74 -10.26
N THR A 873 -9.67 -6.78 -9.12
CA THR A 873 -8.33 -7.40 -8.98
C THR A 873 -8.35 -8.92 -9.10
N GLY A 874 -9.54 -9.54 -9.02
CA GLY A 874 -9.76 -10.98 -9.25
C GLY A 874 -9.99 -11.37 -10.71
N LEU A 875 -9.89 -10.44 -11.67
CA LEU A 875 -10.02 -10.74 -13.10
C LEU A 875 -8.83 -11.58 -13.62
N PRO A 876 -9.01 -12.35 -14.72
CA PRO A 876 -7.90 -13.06 -15.36
C PRO A 876 -6.77 -12.10 -15.76
N GLU A 877 -5.52 -12.56 -15.68
CA GLU A 877 -4.37 -11.77 -16.12
C GLU A 877 -3.96 -12.12 -17.56
N ILE A 878 -3.48 -11.10 -18.29
CA ILE A 878 -2.85 -11.25 -19.61
C ILE A 878 -1.49 -10.56 -19.63
N GLU A 879 -0.62 -11.00 -20.53
CA GLU A 879 0.62 -10.28 -20.86
C GLU A 879 0.29 -8.86 -21.33
N ASN A 880 0.97 -7.87 -20.77
CA ASN A 880 0.72 -6.47 -21.10
C ASN A 880 1.59 -6.03 -22.27
N THR A 881 1.02 -6.10 -23.48
CA THR A 881 1.68 -5.70 -24.73
C THR A 881 1.10 -4.45 -25.35
N PHE A 882 0.41 -3.62 -24.55
CA PHE A 882 -0.40 -2.50 -25.02
C PHE A 882 0.28 -1.16 -24.71
N ILE A 883 0.56 -0.37 -25.75
CA ILE A 883 1.11 0.99 -25.64
C ILE A 883 0.12 2.01 -26.23
N PRO A 884 -0.10 3.18 -25.60
CA PRO A 884 -0.93 4.24 -26.18
C PRO A 884 -0.45 4.68 -27.56
N GLU A 885 -1.38 5.01 -28.47
CA GLU A 885 -1.05 5.52 -29.82
C GLU A 885 -0.22 6.82 -29.79
N ALA A 886 -0.44 7.61 -28.74
CA ALA A 886 0.38 8.74 -28.31
C ALA A 886 0.82 8.46 -26.84
N PRO A 887 2.06 8.02 -26.60
CA PRO A 887 2.51 7.59 -25.27
C PRO A 887 2.44 8.68 -24.21
N VAL A 888 1.58 8.49 -23.21
CA VAL A 888 1.43 9.40 -22.08
C VAL A 888 2.65 9.38 -21.15
N GLY A 889 2.95 10.52 -20.52
CA GLY A 889 4.08 10.64 -19.58
C GLY A 889 3.92 9.96 -18.23
N TYR A 890 2.72 9.48 -17.96
CA TYR A 890 2.35 8.73 -16.75
C TYR A 890 1.31 7.70 -17.16
N SER A 891 1.42 6.48 -16.62
CA SER A 891 0.47 5.40 -16.80
C SER A 891 0.66 4.37 -15.70
N ASP A 892 -0.43 3.93 -15.10
CA ASP A 892 -0.46 2.80 -14.16
C ASP A 892 -0.54 1.44 -14.88
N ASN A 893 -0.73 1.45 -16.21
CA ASN A 893 -0.67 0.27 -17.08
C ASN A 893 0.75 -0.04 -17.61
N LEU A 894 1.77 0.01 -16.74
CA LEU A 894 3.17 -0.27 -17.11
C LEU A 894 3.74 -1.58 -16.54
N HIS A 895 2.92 -2.35 -15.83
CA HIS A 895 3.32 -3.66 -15.29
C HIS A 895 3.44 -4.73 -16.39
N GLU A 896 4.20 -5.80 -16.12
CA GLU A 896 4.37 -6.96 -17.01
C GLU A 896 3.02 -7.59 -17.41
N LYS A 897 2.04 -7.55 -16.51
CA LYS A 897 0.70 -8.08 -16.72
C LYS A 897 -0.36 -7.02 -16.49
N ALA A 898 -1.48 -7.18 -17.17
CA ALA A 898 -2.70 -6.43 -16.98
C ALA A 898 -3.85 -7.38 -16.59
N TYR A 899 -4.83 -6.88 -15.84
CA TYR A 899 -6.10 -7.59 -15.67
C TYR A 899 -6.89 -7.52 -16.98
N LEU A 900 -7.71 -8.54 -17.25
CA LEU A 900 -8.54 -8.62 -18.44
C LEU A 900 -10.02 -8.63 -18.05
N LEU A 901 -10.71 -7.55 -18.42
CA LEU A 901 -12.17 -7.54 -18.50
C LEU A 901 -12.58 -8.14 -19.85
N ASP A 902 -12.96 -9.41 -19.85
CA ASP A 902 -13.42 -10.14 -21.03
C ASP A 902 -14.86 -9.69 -21.39
N ILE A 903 -15.02 -9.06 -22.55
CA ILE A 903 -16.29 -8.48 -22.98
C ILE A 903 -17.21 -9.54 -23.60
N GLU A 904 -16.65 -10.57 -24.24
CA GLU A 904 -17.43 -11.63 -24.88
C GLU A 904 -17.86 -12.72 -23.89
N LYS A 905 -16.99 -13.08 -22.94
CA LYS A 905 -17.26 -14.10 -21.92
C LYS A 905 -17.68 -13.51 -20.58
N GLY A 906 -17.74 -12.19 -20.45
CA GLY A 906 -18.13 -11.51 -19.23
C GLY A 906 -19.52 -11.93 -18.77
N GLU A 907 -19.59 -12.84 -17.80
CA GLU A 907 -20.84 -13.18 -17.11
C GLU A 907 -21.27 -11.96 -16.28
N ILE A 908 -22.22 -11.20 -16.82
CA ILE A 908 -22.98 -10.21 -16.05
C ILE A 908 -24.22 -10.89 -15.49
N ASP A 909 -24.52 -10.69 -14.20
CA ASP A 909 -25.85 -11.02 -13.69
C ASP A 909 -26.83 -9.99 -14.21
N LYS A 910 -27.40 -10.26 -15.40
CA LYS A 910 -28.39 -9.39 -16.06
C LYS A 910 -29.60 -9.08 -15.17
N LYS A 911 -29.84 -9.84 -14.09
CA LYS A 911 -30.91 -9.57 -13.13
C LYS A 911 -30.60 -8.39 -12.21
N MET A 912 -29.34 -7.96 -12.10
CA MET A 912 -28.93 -6.80 -11.33
C MET A 912 -29.37 -5.49 -11.99
N ILE A 913 -29.31 -5.41 -13.31
CA ILE A 913 -29.71 -4.21 -14.06
C ILE A 913 -31.23 -4.23 -14.23
N VAL A 914 -31.93 -3.48 -13.39
CA VAL A 914 -33.40 -3.33 -13.41
C VAL A 914 -33.85 -2.31 -14.45
N GLY A 915 -32.98 -1.38 -14.81
CA GLY A 915 -33.22 -0.42 -15.87
C GLY A 915 -31.93 0.25 -16.35
N LYS A 916 -31.93 0.64 -17.62
CA LYS A 916 -30.82 1.32 -18.27
C LYS A 916 -31.34 2.41 -19.19
N LYS A 917 -30.69 3.58 -19.18
CA LYS A 917 -30.94 4.68 -20.11
C LYS A 917 -29.60 5.14 -20.69
N ILE A 918 -29.49 5.15 -22.01
CA ILE A 918 -28.26 5.52 -22.72
C ILE A 918 -28.47 6.91 -23.32
N SER A 919 -27.47 7.78 -23.13
CA SER A 919 -27.41 9.12 -23.71
C SER A 919 -26.10 9.25 -24.50
N ILE A 920 -26.18 9.73 -25.74
CA ILE A 920 -25.03 9.99 -26.60
C ILE A 920 -25.06 11.47 -26.95
N GLN A 921 -23.95 12.17 -26.72
CA GLN A 921 -23.80 13.56 -27.12
C GLN A 921 -23.12 13.61 -28.50
N GLU A 922 -23.75 14.29 -29.46
CA GLU A 922 -23.15 14.50 -30.76
C GLU A 922 -22.09 15.61 -30.68
N ILE A 923 -20.85 15.25 -30.95
CA ILE A 923 -19.77 16.21 -31.14
C ILE A 923 -19.67 16.52 -32.63
N LYS A 924 -19.80 17.80 -32.99
CA LYS A 924 -19.53 18.26 -34.36
C LYS A 924 -18.02 18.15 -34.62
N LYS A 925 -17.59 17.04 -35.23
CA LYS A 925 -16.21 16.91 -35.74
C LYS A 925 -15.90 18.07 -36.69
N ILE A 926 -14.62 18.46 -36.74
CA ILE A 926 -14.14 19.48 -37.69
C ILE A 926 -14.52 19.01 -39.10
N LYS A 927 -15.39 19.77 -39.77
CA LYS A 927 -15.71 19.53 -41.18
C LYS A 927 -14.50 19.97 -42.00
N GLN A 928 -13.65 19.01 -42.35
CA GLN A 928 -12.73 19.22 -43.46
C GLN A 928 -13.53 19.06 -44.75
N ASP A 929 -13.35 20.00 -45.67
CA ASP A 929 -13.86 19.85 -47.03
C ASP A 929 -13.38 18.48 -47.56
N GLU A 930 -14.23 17.71 -48.27
CA GLU A 930 -13.83 16.43 -48.84
C GLU A 930 -12.82 16.66 -49.98
N ILE A 931 -11.56 16.85 -49.60
CA ILE A 931 -10.45 17.02 -50.52
C ILE A 931 -10.07 15.64 -51.03
N LYS A 932 -10.17 15.45 -52.34
CA LYS A 932 -9.75 14.21 -52.99
C LYS A 932 -8.23 14.10 -52.99
N LEU A 933 -7.68 13.55 -51.91
CA LEU A 933 -6.24 13.35 -51.76
C LEU A 933 -5.70 12.26 -52.71
N PRO A 934 -4.41 12.31 -53.08
CA PRO A 934 -3.77 11.27 -53.86
C PRO A 934 -3.89 9.89 -53.21
N LYS A 935 -3.86 8.82 -54.01
CA LYS A 935 -3.95 7.44 -53.51
C LYS A 935 -2.88 7.18 -52.44
N GLY A 936 -3.31 6.72 -51.27
CA GLY A 936 -2.44 6.43 -50.13
C GLY A 936 -2.12 7.63 -49.24
N VAL A 937 -2.56 8.84 -49.59
CA VAL A 937 -2.37 10.03 -48.76
C VAL A 937 -3.61 10.27 -47.90
N SER A 938 -3.39 10.53 -46.63
CA SER A 938 -4.43 10.85 -45.65
C SER A 938 -3.90 11.87 -44.64
N TYR A 939 -4.79 12.49 -43.87
CA TYR A 939 -4.38 13.41 -42.80
C TYR A 939 -3.52 12.73 -41.72
N LEU A 940 -2.58 13.51 -41.20
CA LEU A 940 -1.73 13.16 -40.07
C LEU A 940 -2.27 13.84 -38.81
N THR A 941 -2.48 13.06 -37.75
CA THR A 941 -2.98 13.55 -36.45
C THR A 941 -2.14 13.00 -35.29
N PHE A 942 -2.42 13.44 -34.06
CA PHE A 942 -1.78 12.91 -32.85
C PHE A 942 -1.87 11.38 -32.69
N GLN A 943 -2.87 10.70 -33.28
CA GLN A 943 -2.97 9.23 -33.25
C GLN A 943 -1.87 8.53 -34.08
N ASP A 944 -1.10 9.29 -34.88
CA ASP A 944 0.00 8.80 -35.71
C ASP A 944 1.39 8.97 -35.09
N THR A 945 1.49 9.41 -33.83
CA THR A 945 2.76 9.64 -33.12
C THR A 945 3.73 8.47 -33.21
N LEU A 946 3.28 7.23 -32.91
CA LEU A 946 4.13 6.04 -32.98
C LEU A 946 4.69 5.78 -34.39
N PRO A 947 3.85 5.73 -35.47
CA PRO A 947 4.36 5.64 -36.84
C PRO A 947 5.34 6.73 -37.24
N VAL A 948 5.07 7.97 -36.85
CA VAL A 948 5.89 9.13 -37.20
C VAL A 948 7.28 9.01 -36.57
N ALA A 949 7.35 8.79 -35.25
CA ALA A 949 8.62 8.61 -34.54
C ALA A 949 9.42 7.40 -35.05
N TYR A 950 8.74 6.36 -35.54
CA TYR A 950 9.40 5.22 -36.19
C TYR A 950 10.02 5.60 -37.54
N ILE A 951 9.30 6.35 -38.37
CA ILE A 951 9.78 6.81 -39.68
C ILE A 951 10.95 7.77 -39.52
N GLU A 952 10.83 8.72 -38.59
CA GLU A 952 11.87 9.69 -38.25
C GLU A 952 13.22 9.02 -37.97
N GLY A 953 13.24 8.01 -37.08
CA GLY A 953 14.47 7.29 -36.77
C GLY A 953 15.09 6.56 -37.97
N LYS A 954 14.30 6.23 -39.00
CA LYS A 954 14.82 5.67 -40.25
C LYS A 954 15.28 6.74 -41.24
N ALA A 955 14.56 7.86 -41.31
CA ALA A 955 14.81 8.95 -42.23
C ALA A 955 16.10 9.71 -41.89
N TYR A 956 16.41 9.83 -40.59
CA TYR A 956 17.53 10.64 -40.09
C TYR A 956 18.66 9.81 -39.47
N LYS A 957 18.76 8.52 -39.80
CA LYS A 957 19.80 7.62 -39.29
C LYS A 957 21.24 8.11 -39.58
N GLU A 958 21.42 8.93 -40.62
CA GLU A 958 22.70 9.53 -41.00
C GLU A 958 23.02 10.84 -40.27
N ASN A 959 22.05 11.48 -39.62
CA ASN A 959 22.23 12.71 -38.85
C ASN A 959 21.20 12.82 -37.72
N GLU A 960 21.52 12.25 -36.57
CA GLU A 960 20.62 12.15 -35.41
C GLU A 960 20.26 13.51 -34.78
N SER A 961 21.00 14.59 -35.09
CA SER A 961 20.67 15.93 -34.57
C SER A 961 19.43 16.54 -35.22
N LEU A 962 18.90 15.93 -36.29
CA LEU A 962 17.64 16.30 -36.93
C LEU A 962 16.43 15.57 -36.33
N MET A 963 16.65 14.65 -35.38
CA MET A 963 15.57 13.91 -34.74
C MET A 963 14.99 14.70 -33.56
N GLU A 964 13.69 14.83 -33.55
CA GLU A 964 12.84 15.32 -32.46
C GLU A 964 12.52 14.21 -31.46
N TYR A 965 12.55 12.94 -31.88
CA TYR A 965 12.22 11.77 -31.07
C TYR A 965 10.75 11.73 -30.62
N LEU A 966 10.36 10.61 -30.02
CA LEU A 966 8.96 10.28 -29.71
C LEU A 966 8.17 11.40 -29.01
N HIS A 967 8.76 12.01 -27.98
CA HIS A 967 8.02 12.95 -27.13
C HIS A 967 7.79 14.31 -27.79
N ASN A 968 8.79 14.85 -28.49
CA ASN A 968 8.62 16.13 -29.19
C ASN A 968 7.67 15.96 -30.39
N MET A 969 7.76 14.85 -31.13
CA MET A 969 6.81 14.55 -32.22
C MET A 969 5.37 14.43 -31.71
N GLU A 970 5.18 13.83 -30.54
CA GLU A 970 3.85 13.78 -29.90
C GLU A 970 3.34 15.17 -29.55
N ASN A 971 4.14 15.95 -28.83
CA ASN A 971 3.80 17.30 -28.41
C ASN A 971 3.47 18.17 -29.63
N ALA A 972 4.24 18.05 -30.72
CA ALA A 972 4.03 18.83 -31.96
C ALA A 972 2.70 18.47 -32.62
N LEU A 973 2.38 17.18 -32.73
CA LEU A 973 1.13 16.73 -33.33
C LEU A 973 -0.09 17.12 -32.50
N ILE A 974 -0.01 17.01 -31.17
CA ILE A 974 -1.08 17.44 -30.26
C ILE A 974 -1.28 18.95 -30.36
N ALA A 975 -0.20 19.73 -30.20
CA ALA A 975 -0.24 21.19 -30.26
C ALA A 975 -0.85 21.69 -31.57
N LYS A 976 -0.41 21.10 -32.69
CA LYS A 976 -0.96 21.36 -34.03
C LYS A 976 -2.46 21.04 -34.12
N ASP A 977 -2.89 19.88 -33.64
CA ASP A 977 -4.30 19.49 -33.69
C ASP A 977 -5.18 20.39 -32.82
N VAL A 978 -4.69 20.78 -31.64
CA VAL A 978 -5.37 21.72 -30.72
C VAL A 978 -5.47 23.11 -31.35
N ASN A 979 -4.37 23.65 -31.88
CA ASN A 979 -4.38 24.95 -32.55
C ASN A 979 -5.37 24.98 -33.71
N ASN A 980 -5.40 23.91 -34.52
CA ASN A 980 -6.37 23.78 -35.61
C ASN A 980 -7.82 23.74 -35.12
N ALA A 981 -8.09 23.00 -34.03
CA ALA A 981 -9.43 22.88 -33.47
C ALA A 981 -9.93 24.20 -32.87
N ALA A 982 -9.07 24.91 -32.13
CA ALA A 982 -9.36 26.18 -31.47
C ALA A 982 -9.58 27.32 -32.47
N LYS A 983 -8.75 27.39 -33.51
CA LYS A 983 -8.80 28.47 -34.51
C LYS A 983 -9.60 28.12 -35.77
N GLY A 984 -10.14 26.91 -35.85
CA GLY A 984 -10.93 26.45 -37.01
C GLY A 984 -10.11 26.29 -38.29
N ARG A 985 -8.82 25.96 -38.18
CA ARG A 985 -7.88 25.86 -39.31
C ARG A 985 -7.88 24.46 -39.96
N PRO A 986 -7.54 24.36 -41.26
CA PRO A 986 -7.42 23.09 -41.94
C PRO A 986 -6.20 22.29 -41.46
N ASN A 987 -6.27 20.95 -41.54
CA ASN A 987 -5.10 20.13 -41.25
C ASN A 987 -4.19 20.06 -42.48
N MET A 988 -3.05 20.76 -42.41
CA MET A 988 -2.03 20.77 -43.46
C MET A 988 -1.02 19.62 -43.35
N SER A 989 -1.09 18.82 -42.28
CA SER A 989 -0.22 17.67 -42.08
C SER A 989 -0.79 16.40 -42.70
N LEU A 990 0.05 15.63 -43.41
CA LEU A 990 -0.36 14.45 -44.17
C LEU A 990 0.60 13.27 -43.94
N LYS A 991 0.09 12.06 -44.11
CA LYS A 991 0.86 10.81 -44.11
C LYS A 991 0.62 10.03 -45.39
N TYR A 992 1.62 9.26 -45.81
CA TYR A 992 1.52 8.34 -46.94
C TYR A 992 1.55 6.89 -46.47
N THR A 993 0.54 6.15 -46.87
CA THR A 993 0.35 4.72 -46.61
C THR A 993 0.44 3.96 -47.93
N ASP A 994 1.26 2.91 -47.97
CA ASP A 994 1.42 2.08 -49.17
C ASP A 994 0.23 1.12 -49.40
N ASP A 995 0.26 0.40 -50.52
CA ASP A 995 -0.78 -0.57 -50.89
C ASP A 995 -0.90 -1.75 -49.88
N LYS A 996 0.05 -1.90 -48.94
CA LYS A 996 0.03 -2.91 -47.86
C LYS A 996 -0.47 -2.33 -46.54
N GLY A 997 -0.94 -1.09 -46.52
CA GLY A 997 -1.44 -0.42 -45.32
C GLY A 997 -0.34 0.05 -44.36
N LYS A 998 0.92 0.16 -44.82
CA LYS A 998 2.06 0.59 -44.00
C LYS A 998 2.34 2.08 -44.21
N VAL A 999 2.43 2.86 -43.14
CA VAL A 999 2.87 4.26 -43.21
C VAL A 999 4.36 4.30 -43.61
N ARG A 1000 4.69 5.08 -44.64
CA ARG A 1000 6.05 5.17 -45.24
C ARG A 1000 6.66 6.57 -45.23
N GLY A 1001 5.87 7.59 -44.92
CA GLY A 1001 6.34 8.97 -44.82
C GLY A 1001 5.24 9.90 -44.34
N TYR A 1002 5.64 11.11 -43.95
CA TYR A 1002 4.75 12.16 -43.47
C TYR A 1002 5.26 13.55 -43.84
N VAL A 1003 4.36 14.53 -43.81
CA VAL A 1003 4.65 15.96 -43.77
C VAL A 1003 3.95 16.53 -42.54
N LEU A 1004 4.73 17.14 -41.64
CA LEU A 1004 4.23 17.88 -40.49
C LEU A 1004 4.22 19.36 -40.88
N ALA A 1005 3.02 19.91 -41.03
CA ALA A 1005 2.81 21.29 -41.43
C ALA A 1005 1.54 21.87 -40.81
N TYR A 1006 1.57 23.17 -40.52
CA TYR A 1006 0.48 23.91 -39.90
C TYR A 1006 0.49 25.38 -40.28
N GLU A 1007 -0.68 25.99 -40.19
CA GLU A 1007 -0.83 27.44 -40.25
C GLU A 1007 -0.50 28.03 -38.87
N GLY A 1008 0.28 29.11 -38.89
CA GLY A 1008 0.77 29.81 -37.72
C GLY A 1008 1.20 31.24 -38.07
N LYS A 1009 2.15 31.78 -37.31
CA LYS A 1009 2.65 33.15 -37.49
C LYS A 1009 4.17 33.21 -37.50
N LEU A 1010 4.71 34.18 -38.24
CA LEU A 1010 6.15 34.46 -38.20
C LEU A 1010 6.56 34.93 -36.81
N GLY A 1011 7.65 34.36 -36.31
CA GLY A 1011 8.27 34.77 -35.05
C GLY A 1011 9.17 35.99 -35.27
N PRO A 1012 9.80 36.51 -34.20
CA PRO A 1012 10.71 37.64 -34.30
C PRO A 1012 11.89 37.35 -35.23
N GLY A 1013 12.19 38.29 -36.14
CA GLY A 1013 13.43 38.29 -36.93
C GLY A 1013 13.26 38.12 -38.45
N TYR A 1014 12.05 38.21 -38.97
CA TYR A 1014 11.78 38.30 -40.41
C TYR A 1014 11.47 39.75 -40.79
N TYR A 1015 12.10 40.26 -41.85
CA TYR A 1015 11.97 41.64 -42.32
C TYR A 1015 11.56 41.67 -43.79
N ASP A 1016 10.79 42.70 -44.16
CA ASP A 1016 10.45 42.96 -45.55
C ASP A 1016 11.70 43.38 -46.33
N GLN A 1017 12.01 42.67 -47.42
CA GLN A 1017 13.18 42.95 -48.25
C GLN A 1017 13.07 44.26 -49.04
N GLU A 1018 11.86 44.79 -49.26
CA GLU A 1018 11.67 46.10 -49.90
C GLU A 1018 11.81 47.25 -48.89
N ASN A 1019 11.72 46.95 -47.58
CA ASN A 1019 11.80 47.92 -46.51
C ASN A 1019 12.32 47.29 -45.20
N ASP A 1020 13.64 47.28 -45.00
CA ASP A 1020 14.34 46.74 -43.81
C ASP A 1020 13.86 47.33 -42.45
N GLU A 1021 13.05 48.40 -42.45
CA GLU A 1021 12.42 48.97 -41.24
C GLU A 1021 11.06 48.34 -40.87
N SER A 1022 10.42 47.57 -41.77
CA SER A 1022 9.17 46.85 -41.48
C SER A 1022 9.42 45.38 -41.16
N SER A 1023 9.24 45.05 -39.88
CA SER A 1023 9.16 43.67 -39.38
C SER A 1023 7.94 42.95 -39.97
N MET A 1024 8.12 41.67 -40.29
CA MET A 1024 7.06 40.73 -40.68
C MET A 1024 6.58 39.87 -39.51
N ASP A 1025 6.90 40.25 -38.28
CA ASP A 1025 6.46 39.54 -37.08
C ASP A 1025 4.93 39.45 -37.05
N ASP A 1026 4.40 38.33 -36.56
CA ASP A 1026 2.96 38.03 -36.51
C ASP A 1026 2.22 37.84 -37.86
N GLU A 1027 2.89 37.99 -39.00
CA GLU A 1027 2.30 37.71 -40.31
C GLU A 1027 1.97 36.21 -40.45
N PRO A 1028 0.81 35.86 -41.02
CA PRO A 1028 0.35 34.48 -41.12
C PRO A 1028 1.16 33.69 -42.15
N VAL A 1029 1.53 32.47 -41.80
CA VAL A 1029 2.36 31.59 -42.62
C VAL A 1029 1.92 30.14 -42.50
N ILE A 1030 2.11 29.35 -43.56
CA ILE A 1030 2.06 27.90 -43.45
C ILE A 1030 3.48 27.39 -43.23
N TYR A 1031 3.76 26.89 -42.05
CA TYR A 1031 5.06 26.36 -41.70
C TYR A 1031 5.12 24.86 -41.96
N ILE A 1032 6.10 24.42 -42.76
CA ILE A 1032 6.46 23.02 -42.91
C ILE A 1032 7.58 22.74 -41.91
N SER A 1033 7.20 22.13 -40.78
CA SER A 1033 8.12 21.75 -39.72
C SER A 1033 8.98 20.55 -40.12
N ASP A 1034 8.42 19.55 -40.80
CA ASP A 1034 9.17 18.36 -41.22
C ASP A 1034 8.55 17.66 -42.45
N LEU A 1035 9.41 17.04 -43.26
CA LEU A 1035 9.04 16.20 -44.41
C LEU A 1035 9.99 14.99 -44.50
N ALA A 1036 9.52 13.83 -44.03
CA ALA A 1036 10.33 12.63 -43.89
C ALA A 1036 9.71 11.40 -44.58
N SER A 1037 10.58 10.46 -44.98
CA SER A 1037 10.15 9.14 -45.49
C SER A 1037 11.15 8.03 -45.17
N ASP A 1038 10.68 6.80 -45.10
CA ASP A 1038 11.49 5.60 -44.84
C ASP A 1038 12.34 5.15 -46.04
N GLY A 1039 12.51 6.02 -47.05
CA GLY A 1039 13.16 5.72 -48.33
C GLY A 1039 12.22 5.15 -49.41
N ASN A 1040 10.91 5.07 -49.16
CA ASN A 1040 9.95 4.66 -50.18
C ASN A 1040 9.93 5.66 -51.37
N PRO A 1041 10.19 5.22 -52.62
CA PRO A 1041 10.29 6.11 -53.78
C PRO A 1041 9.02 6.89 -54.14
N ARG A 1042 7.85 6.47 -53.65
CA ARG A 1042 6.56 7.13 -53.92
C ARG A 1042 6.14 8.10 -52.82
N ALA A 1043 6.63 7.93 -51.59
CA ALA A 1043 6.15 8.67 -50.43
C ALA A 1043 6.31 10.18 -50.59
N GLY A 1044 7.54 10.67 -50.83
CA GLY A 1044 7.81 12.11 -50.91
C GLY A 1044 7.00 12.83 -51.99
N GLY A 1045 6.96 12.28 -53.21
CA GLY A 1045 6.18 12.88 -54.31
C GLY A 1045 4.67 12.87 -54.06
N SER A 1046 4.13 11.81 -53.46
CA SER A 1046 2.71 11.73 -53.11
C SER A 1046 2.34 12.71 -51.99
N LEU A 1047 3.19 12.86 -50.97
CA LEU A 1047 2.99 13.81 -49.88
C LEU A 1047 3.01 15.26 -50.37
N ILE A 1048 4.00 15.63 -51.19
CA ILE A 1048 4.11 16.97 -51.77
C ILE A 1048 2.87 17.29 -52.62
N LEU A 1049 2.43 16.37 -53.49
CA LEU A 1049 1.21 16.57 -54.28
C LEU A 1049 -0.02 16.71 -53.38
N GLY A 1050 -0.15 15.87 -52.35
CA GLY A 1050 -1.27 15.95 -51.41
C GLY A 1050 -1.29 17.27 -50.63
N PHE A 1051 -0.13 17.76 -50.22
CA PHE A 1051 0.01 19.04 -49.53
C PHE A 1051 -0.43 20.19 -50.44
N VAL A 1052 0.04 20.21 -51.69
CA VAL A 1052 -0.30 21.25 -52.68
C VAL A 1052 -1.79 21.24 -53.03
N GLU A 1053 -2.41 20.07 -53.17
CA GLU A 1053 -3.88 19.98 -53.36
C GLU A 1053 -4.63 20.49 -52.12
N THR A 1054 -4.15 20.17 -50.92
CA THR A 1054 -4.75 20.65 -49.67
C THR A 1054 -4.62 22.17 -49.54
N TYR A 1055 -3.45 22.71 -49.89
CA TYR A 1055 -3.17 24.15 -49.90
C TYR A 1055 -4.09 24.87 -50.89
N LYS A 1056 -4.15 24.37 -52.14
CA LYS A 1056 -5.01 24.94 -53.17
C LYS A 1056 -6.46 25.07 -52.71
N ARG A 1057 -7.02 24.01 -52.12
CA ARG A 1057 -8.42 23.99 -51.70
C ARG A 1057 -8.73 24.91 -50.51
N ASN A 1058 -7.77 25.10 -49.62
CA ASN A 1058 -8.00 25.87 -48.40
C ASN A 1058 -7.58 27.34 -48.50
N TYR A 1059 -6.67 27.68 -49.41
CA TYR A 1059 -6.07 29.02 -49.49
C TYR A 1059 -6.27 29.66 -50.86
N ILE A 1060 -5.90 28.97 -51.96
CA ILE A 1060 -6.05 29.53 -53.32
C ILE A 1060 -7.51 29.63 -53.75
N ASP A 1061 -8.27 28.53 -53.68
CA ASP A 1061 -9.68 28.47 -54.07
C ASP A 1061 -10.56 29.39 -53.19
N LYS A 1062 -10.04 29.82 -52.03
CA LYS A 1062 -10.69 30.75 -51.09
C LYS A 1062 -10.18 32.20 -51.21
N ASP A 1063 -9.36 32.50 -52.22
CA ASP A 1063 -8.77 33.82 -52.48
C ASP A 1063 -7.98 34.39 -51.28
N ASN A 1064 -7.27 33.51 -50.58
CA ASN A 1064 -6.44 33.82 -49.42
C ASN A 1064 -5.08 33.11 -49.51
N PRO A 1065 -4.25 33.40 -50.53
CA PRO A 1065 -2.92 32.81 -50.66
C PRO A 1065 -2.06 33.22 -49.46
N MET A 1066 -1.33 32.26 -48.89
CA MET A 1066 -0.48 32.46 -47.73
C MET A 1066 0.93 31.92 -48.04
N PRO A 1067 2.01 32.64 -47.68
CA PRO A 1067 3.35 32.14 -47.89
C PRO A 1067 3.58 30.83 -47.13
N ILE A 1068 4.39 29.95 -47.72
CA ILE A 1068 4.84 28.72 -47.09
C ILE A 1068 6.28 28.90 -46.66
N LEU A 1069 6.55 28.78 -45.36
CA LEU A 1069 7.89 28.76 -44.79
C LEU A 1069 8.33 27.31 -44.59
N ALA A 1070 9.51 26.95 -45.06
CA ALA A 1070 10.04 25.61 -44.89
C ALA A 1070 11.55 25.62 -44.62
N GLN A 1071 12.00 24.68 -43.80
CA GLN A 1071 13.42 24.43 -43.58
C GLN A 1071 13.81 23.10 -44.24
N LEU A 1072 14.53 23.20 -45.35
CA LEU A 1072 14.77 22.09 -46.27
C LEU A 1072 16.22 21.63 -46.21
N ARG A 1073 16.42 20.33 -46.06
CA ARG A 1073 17.74 19.69 -46.03
C ARG A 1073 18.35 19.66 -47.43
N GLU A 1074 19.55 20.20 -47.58
CA GLU A 1074 20.29 20.32 -48.86
C GLU A 1074 20.36 18.99 -49.62
N GLN A 1075 20.70 17.91 -48.90
CA GLN A 1075 20.91 16.59 -49.51
C GLN A 1075 19.62 15.90 -49.97
N THR A 1076 18.45 16.36 -49.52
CA THR A 1076 17.17 15.66 -49.73
C THR A 1076 16.04 16.63 -50.08
N SER A 1077 15.31 17.14 -49.09
CA SER A 1077 14.05 17.86 -49.30
C SER A 1077 14.20 19.10 -50.16
N TYR A 1078 15.31 19.85 -50.07
CA TYR A 1078 15.54 21.03 -50.91
C TYR A 1078 15.60 20.69 -52.40
N GLN A 1079 16.43 19.71 -52.78
CA GLN A 1079 16.56 19.26 -54.17
C GLN A 1079 15.26 18.67 -54.72
N ILE A 1080 14.51 17.97 -53.86
CA ILE A 1080 13.20 17.40 -54.22
C ILE A 1080 12.20 18.52 -54.50
N ILE A 1081 12.08 19.50 -53.61
CA ILE A 1081 11.13 20.61 -53.75
C ILE A 1081 11.43 21.43 -55.00
N VAL A 1082 12.69 21.85 -55.22
CA VAL A 1082 13.09 22.61 -56.44
C VAL A 1082 12.70 21.89 -57.73
N LYS A 1083 12.86 20.56 -57.77
CA LYS A 1083 12.47 19.74 -58.93
C LYS A 1083 10.96 19.58 -59.06
N GLN A 1084 10.25 19.40 -57.94
CA GLN A 1084 8.81 19.16 -57.93
C GLN A 1084 7.99 20.41 -58.22
N LEU A 1085 8.37 21.60 -57.72
CA LEU A 1085 7.62 22.84 -57.97
C LEU A 1085 7.45 23.10 -59.48
N LYS A 1086 8.52 22.94 -60.27
CA LYS A 1086 8.46 23.06 -61.74
C LYS A 1086 7.47 22.08 -62.38
N LYS A 1087 7.40 20.86 -61.85
CA LYS A 1087 6.48 19.83 -62.33
C LYS A 1087 5.04 20.13 -61.90
N LEU A 1088 4.84 20.53 -60.64
CA LEU A 1088 3.55 20.89 -60.08
C LEU A 1088 2.92 22.07 -60.80
N THR A 1089 3.69 23.08 -61.22
CA THR A 1089 3.16 24.18 -62.05
C THR A 1089 2.58 23.66 -63.36
N LYS A 1090 3.22 22.68 -63.98
CA LYS A 1090 2.70 22.04 -65.19
C LYS A 1090 1.46 21.18 -64.92
N ASP A 1091 1.44 20.45 -63.81
CA ASP A 1091 0.40 19.46 -63.51
C ASP A 1091 -0.86 20.07 -62.87
N THR A 1092 -0.72 21.14 -62.10
CA THR A 1092 -1.80 21.77 -61.30
C THR A 1092 -2.26 23.14 -61.81
N GLY A 1093 -1.42 23.79 -62.62
CA GLY A 1093 -1.64 25.15 -63.12
C GLY A 1093 -1.25 26.28 -62.14
N MET A 1094 -0.87 25.97 -60.90
CA MET A 1094 -0.41 26.95 -59.91
C MET A 1094 1.06 27.32 -60.16
N LYS A 1095 1.38 28.62 -60.15
CA LYS A 1095 2.78 29.05 -60.19
C LYS A 1095 3.34 29.02 -58.78
N PHE A 1096 4.64 28.76 -58.68
CA PHE A 1096 5.34 28.79 -57.40
C PHE A 1096 6.61 29.61 -57.58
N GLU A 1097 6.74 30.66 -56.80
CA GLU A 1097 8.00 31.37 -56.60
C GLU A 1097 8.65 30.84 -55.31
N MET A 1098 9.96 30.61 -55.35
CA MET A 1098 10.71 30.13 -54.20
C MET A 1098 11.87 31.09 -53.96
N GLU A 1099 11.95 31.58 -52.74
CA GLU A 1099 12.95 32.52 -52.27
C GLU A 1099 13.74 31.89 -51.13
N GLU A 1100 15.07 31.95 -51.21
CA GLU A 1100 15.95 31.42 -50.16
C GLU A 1100 16.42 32.56 -49.26
N ILE A 1101 16.06 32.46 -47.97
CA ILE A 1101 16.25 33.52 -46.98
C ILE A 1101 17.58 33.34 -46.25
N GLY A 1102 18.01 32.09 -46.06
CA GLY A 1102 19.26 31.80 -45.39
C GLY A 1102 19.64 30.34 -45.42
N THR A 1103 20.88 30.07 -44.99
CA THR A 1103 21.38 28.71 -44.77
C THR A 1103 22.05 28.60 -43.41
N TYR A 1104 21.87 27.46 -42.76
CA TYR A 1104 22.49 27.18 -41.47
C TYR A 1104 22.86 25.69 -41.34
N LYS A 1105 23.65 25.34 -40.33
CA LYS A 1105 24.13 23.96 -40.09
C LYS A 1105 23.39 23.30 -38.93
N VAL A 1106 22.97 22.06 -39.15
CA VAL A 1106 22.46 21.16 -38.08
C VAL A 1106 23.22 19.85 -38.15
N GLY A 1107 24.10 19.63 -37.17
CA GLY A 1107 25.06 18.53 -37.22
C GLY A 1107 25.94 18.63 -38.47
N ASN A 1108 25.88 17.61 -39.34
CA ASN A 1108 26.65 17.58 -40.59
C ASN A 1108 25.87 18.07 -41.82
N ASP A 1109 24.60 18.45 -41.68
CA ASP A 1109 23.75 18.89 -42.79
C ASP A 1109 23.69 20.41 -42.92
N THR A 1110 23.53 20.87 -44.17
CA THR A 1110 23.10 22.23 -44.49
C THR A 1110 21.57 22.26 -44.61
N MET A 1111 20.95 23.20 -43.90
CA MET A 1111 19.53 23.50 -43.99
C MET A 1111 19.35 24.80 -44.77
N HIS A 1112 18.39 24.82 -45.69
CA HIS A 1112 17.97 25.99 -46.44
C HIS A 1112 16.63 26.45 -45.90
N GLU A 1113 16.56 27.69 -45.44
CA GLU A 1113 15.31 28.33 -45.07
C GLU A 1113 14.74 29.03 -46.30
N VAL A 1114 13.51 28.67 -46.67
CA VAL A 1114 12.88 29.16 -47.90
C VAL A 1114 11.46 29.64 -47.66
N PHE A 1115 11.08 30.73 -48.32
CA PHE A 1115 9.70 31.05 -48.59
C PHE A 1115 9.28 30.50 -49.95
N ILE A 1116 8.07 29.94 -50.01
CA ILE A 1116 7.44 29.51 -51.24
C ILE A 1116 6.12 30.27 -51.35
N TYR A 1117 5.93 30.99 -52.46
CA TYR A 1117 4.74 31.78 -52.78
C TYR A 1117 3.95 31.10 -53.90
N PRO A 1118 2.83 30.43 -53.59
CA PRO A 1118 1.95 29.86 -54.60
C PRO A 1118 0.98 30.90 -55.17
N GLU A 1119 0.87 30.98 -56.50
CA GLU A 1119 -0.03 31.88 -57.26
C GLU A 1119 -0.99 31.13 -58.19
#